data_AF-B0MCK3-F1
#
_entry.id   AF-B0MCK3-F1
#
_cell.length_a   1.000
_cell.length_b   1.000
_cell.length_c   1.000
_cell.angle_alpha   90.00
_cell.angle_beta   90.00
_cell.angle_gamma   90.00
#
_symmetry.space_group_name_H-M   'P 1'
#
loop_
_entity.id
_entity.type
_entity.pdbx_description
1 polymer ?
#
loop_
_entity_poly.entity_id
_entity_poly.type
_entity_poly.pdbx_seq_one_letter_code
_entity_poly.pdbx_strand_id
1 'polypeptide(L)'
;MKNRLRDNRGYTLVELMAVLVIFAILLAIAGGGIAAYQKHSAFKKNNEYAQTIFTALQSSMAHAKAGGSLDELSKELSGSEYKDNRLNGKMIDEGAPVPDDAEGMYYFFFQKGEKRTDYEGAKKTVYEMIAPYIYDADVLNASFCVEFDPDEGTALGVCYSDKAKSFYYGNTQSKGGEGSADISGRSRNDRYDRLVGYYGVDSVSSTPEPMEGSVFKSLELVNKETLSIRWELEDAYQASALGLAYDIKLYDAADNRLVCSFKINDLDKAETILKEEGRDKELTLTSDVSFYDEDEKVTETKKDLKFMGYISKKGKMILVLDAADLEAASQVNEKSPDYDGTYSIRRLGFSAGPMYARMQASGTGYRPSQWEQTNTEHSYFAKEEAKKDGTKIYDLKNPRHLFNLRFEEKDAPDDTVLYRQTGGIFWNGEKGMAAGGFLFEKTKQLSETEEGIPFPSASKLNKKHTLQGMDENDQSYAVQSFKFGAKDQKTPAGLFEVNEGTIRNMLLKQISSQGTDYVGTVCGVNYGTLKNISVDKKSTVKGKKFVGGITGSDITGKPLDTGTEKLILVGTMRTYDSLKNSARVEGEKFVGGVVGYLNGICIEDPSKPEDVQSISVKECENYGYVTGTGQCIGGIVGYNRLSSIEKCLSVPVLTKEEEEKLREAAKNYQLKGDFVGGIVGLNDDGIITKCSTGKEDEKSFVAGRRYVGGISGFHMKIENSGAIDTELVMDGDGSANFANVIGSQYVGGITGVNGSVQGKISDILNQDVNLNNFIVNKEEYTSKAVLKNWTNKGLVTANELFAGGITGLNTGKIQNCTSQMQTEEKDKEKIQKLLLEYGALGIQIGGIAGYNNGLIENDKRTEVTAYVAGDTYIGGITGYNEQKGKIRNFSEIKGFIYGKDCVGGVAGAQKGGEDLKGFENQADITADFGDAGGICGQMSEGTTVIDSGNTGNISSEYGNAGGICGSGEDLVIEGAYVKDCTITSERNTAGGVIGRISKEGLIRISSVRPGVVIQSPKETAGGMIGLAEKTKENGKLEIFGCNSAAALESGRAGGIIGESDLTSGSMEIIQCRNYGFPIGKTKMSGLIGSKKGSAENLKLYQCFGVSDLEYPLAGEPFEQAEISKCYYFIAGDQTEGNVGIGIPLMVEKQGTQYYRASGTEEGKKVTISNFTVDPTLLSEANLKDFYAKIERTINGYYNGLN
;
A
#
# COMPACT_ATOMS: atom_id res chain seq x y z
N MET A 1 2.10 44.95 -40.09
CA MET A 1 2.26 45.07 -41.56
C MET A 1 3.30 46.13 -41.88
N LYS A 2 4.24 45.84 -42.80
CA LYS A 2 5.12 46.81 -43.45
C LYS A 2 4.42 47.37 -44.71
N ASN A 3 4.51 48.69 -44.93
CA ASN A 3 4.71 49.42 -46.21
C ASN A 3 3.93 50.76 -46.25
N ARG A 4 4.63 51.91 -46.25
CA ARG A 4 4.89 52.86 -47.38
C ARG A 4 3.72 53.87 -47.55
N LEU A 5 3.88 55.20 -47.70
CA LEU A 5 4.93 56.06 -48.28
C LEU A 5 4.78 57.54 -47.78
N ARG A 6 5.85 58.31 -48.05
CA ARG A 6 6.16 59.73 -47.77
C ARG A 6 5.11 60.79 -48.16
N ASP A 7 5.10 61.92 -47.43
CA ASP A 7 5.46 63.23 -48.02
C ASP A 7 5.91 64.26 -46.96
N ASN A 8 7.00 64.99 -47.24
CA ASN A 8 7.59 66.03 -46.39
C ASN A 8 7.41 67.38 -47.10
N ARG A 9 6.64 68.31 -46.52
CA ARG A 9 6.70 69.74 -46.83
C ARG A 9 7.00 70.48 -45.52
N GLY A 10 8.18 71.07 -45.43
CA GLY A 10 8.57 71.92 -44.29
C GLY A 10 7.93 73.30 -44.38
N TYR A 11 7.50 73.82 -43.23
CA TYR A 11 6.88 75.13 -43.07
C TYR A 11 7.91 76.28 -43.18
N THR A 12 7.46 77.44 -43.65
CA THR A 12 8.28 78.66 -43.77
C THR A 12 8.52 79.31 -42.40
N LEU A 13 9.59 80.09 -42.24
CA LEU A 13 9.99 80.71 -40.96
C LEU A 13 8.87 81.56 -40.33
N VAL A 14 8.02 82.18 -41.16
CA VAL A 14 6.88 83.00 -40.71
C VAL A 14 5.76 82.13 -40.14
N GLU A 15 5.50 80.96 -40.72
CA GLU A 15 4.55 79.98 -40.18
C GLU A 15 5.05 79.38 -38.86
N LEU A 16 6.36 79.15 -38.73
CA LEU A 16 6.97 78.69 -37.48
C LEU A 16 6.82 79.73 -36.36
N MET A 17 7.01 81.02 -36.65
CA MET A 17 6.82 82.10 -35.66
C MET A 17 5.34 82.25 -35.28
N ALA A 18 4.41 82.17 -36.23
CA ALA A 18 2.98 82.21 -35.96
C ALA A 18 2.54 81.02 -35.08
N VAL A 19 3.05 79.81 -35.37
CA VAL A 19 2.79 78.61 -34.56
C VAL A 19 3.38 78.78 -33.16
N LEU A 20 4.60 79.28 -32.99
CA LEU A 20 5.20 79.48 -31.67
C LEU A 20 4.47 80.52 -30.82
N VAL A 21 3.94 81.58 -31.43
CA VAL A 21 3.12 82.59 -30.71
C VAL A 21 1.77 81.98 -30.31
N ILE A 22 1.11 81.24 -31.19
CA ILE A 22 -0.13 80.52 -30.85
C ILE A 22 0.13 79.47 -29.76
N PHE A 23 1.27 78.77 -29.82
CA PHE A 23 1.67 77.79 -28.82
C PHE A 23 1.97 78.44 -27.47
N ALA A 24 2.59 79.62 -27.44
CA ALA A 24 2.82 80.39 -26.21
C ALA A 24 1.51 80.89 -25.59
N ILE A 25 0.55 81.33 -26.40
CA ILE A 25 -0.78 81.74 -25.94
C ILE A 25 -1.56 80.51 -25.42
N LEU A 26 -1.53 79.39 -26.13
CA LEU A 26 -2.16 78.14 -25.70
C LEU A 26 -1.51 77.58 -24.43
N LEU A 27 -0.19 77.67 -24.27
CA LEU A 27 0.52 77.28 -23.05
C LEU A 27 0.20 78.20 -21.86
N ALA A 28 0.00 79.50 -22.09
CA ALA A 28 -0.44 80.43 -21.05
C ALA A 28 -1.89 80.17 -20.61
N ILE A 29 -2.80 79.89 -21.56
CA ILE A 29 -4.20 79.53 -21.28
C ILE A 29 -4.29 78.16 -20.61
N ALA A 30 -3.51 77.17 -21.07
CA ALA A 30 -3.43 75.84 -20.47
C ALA A 30 -2.79 75.87 -19.08
N GLY A 31 -1.73 76.66 -18.87
CA GLY A 31 -1.08 76.84 -17.57
C GLY A 31 -2.00 77.52 -16.55
N GLY A 32 -2.75 78.55 -16.96
CA GLY A 32 -3.77 79.19 -16.13
C GLY A 32 -4.93 78.25 -15.82
N GLY A 33 -5.38 77.46 -16.80
CA GLY A 33 -6.44 76.44 -16.63
C GLY A 33 -6.03 75.30 -15.69
N ILE A 34 -4.79 74.80 -15.80
CA ILE A 34 -4.26 73.74 -14.93
C ILE A 34 -4.07 74.26 -13.50
N ALA A 35 -3.55 75.47 -13.30
CA ALA A 35 -3.39 76.05 -11.96
C ALA A 35 -4.73 76.35 -11.29
N ALA A 36 -5.71 76.87 -12.05
CA ALA A 36 -7.08 77.07 -11.56
C ALA A 36 -7.77 75.73 -11.25
N TYR A 37 -7.60 74.70 -12.09
CA TYR A 37 -8.12 73.37 -11.84
C TYR A 37 -7.46 72.69 -10.63
N GLN A 38 -6.15 72.83 -10.45
CA GLN A 38 -5.44 72.32 -9.27
C GLN A 38 -5.88 73.02 -7.98
N LYS A 39 -6.05 74.36 -7.99
CA LYS A 39 -6.60 75.11 -6.85
C LYS A 39 -8.04 74.67 -6.56
N HIS A 40 -8.87 74.50 -7.60
CA HIS A 40 -10.25 74.06 -7.47
C HIS A 40 -10.38 72.63 -6.93
N SER A 41 -9.58 71.71 -7.46
CA SER A 41 -9.55 70.31 -7.06
C SER A 41 -9.03 70.15 -5.62
N ALA A 42 -7.97 70.88 -5.23
CA ALA A 42 -7.48 70.90 -3.85
C ALA A 42 -8.53 71.46 -2.88
N PHE A 43 -9.24 72.53 -3.26
CA PHE A 43 -10.33 73.06 -2.45
C PHE A 43 -11.50 72.07 -2.31
N LYS A 44 -11.90 71.41 -3.40
CA LYS A 44 -12.95 70.39 -3.38
C LYS A 44 -12.56 69.21 -2.47
N LYS A 45 -11.35 68.68 -2.66
CA LYS A 45 -10.75 67.62 -1.82
C LYS A 45 -10.74 67.99 -0.34
N ASN A 46 -10.34 69.22 -0.01
CA ASN A 46 -10.33 69.67 1.39
C ASN A 46 -11.76 69.76 1.98
N ASN A 47 -12.79 70.09 1.20
CA ASN A 47 -14.18 70.03 1.68
C ASN A 47 -14.64 68.58 1.94
N GLU A 48 -14.31 67.64 1.03
CA GLU A 48 -14.66 66.22 1.17
C GLU A 48 -13.97 65.58 2.40
N TYR A 49 -12.72 65.97 2.69
CA TYR A 49 -12.02 65.53 3.90
C TYR A 49 -12.54 66.19 5.20
N ALA A 50 -12.95 67.46 5.14
CA ALA A 50 -13.65 68.09 6.25
C ALA A 50 -14.95 67.33 6.59
N GLN A 51 -15.72 66.95 5.55
CA GLN A 51 -16.91 66.13 5.70
C GLN A 51 -16.60 64.76 6.30
N THR A 52 -15.53 64.09 5.84
CA THR A 52 -15.13 62.78 6.37
C THR A 52 -14.85 62.84 7.87
N ILE A 53 -14.08 63.84 8.33
CA ILE A 53 -13.77 64.03 9.75
C ILE A 53 -15.03 64.45 10.54
N PHE A 54 -15.89 65.29 9.96
CA PHE A 54 -17.15 65.69 10.58
C PHE A 54 -18.06 64.49 10.82
N THR A 55 -18.25 63.64 9.81
CA THR A 55 -19.08 62.43 9.92
C THR A 55 -18.46 61.45 10.91
N ALA A 56 -17.13 61.25 10.90
CA ALA A 56 -16.45 60.42 11.88
C ALA A 56 -16.66 60.93 13.32
N LEU A 57 -16.54 62.24 13.54
CA LEU A 57 -16.76 62.87 14.83
C LEU A 57 -18.22 62.74 15.28
N GLN A 58 -19.18 63.06 14.41
CA GLN A 58 -20.60 62.98 14.72
C GLN A 58 -21.04 61.54 15.03
N SER A 59 -20.58 60.56 14.25
CA SER A 59 -20.84 59.13 14.49
C SER A 59 -20.21 58.66 15.80
N SER A 60 -18.95 59.03 16.06
CA SER A 60 -18.28 58.66 17.32
C SER A 60 -18.95 59.31 18.54
N MET A 61 -19.45 60.55 18.42
CA MET A 61 -20.16 61.21 19.51
C MET A 61 -21.53 60.59 19.76
N ALA A 62 -22.25 60.21 18.70
CA ALA A 62 -23.51 59.47 18.83
C ALA A 62 -23.28 58.10 19.52
N HIS A 63 -22.21 57.40 19.15
CA HIS A 63 -21.79 56.14 19.79
C HIS A 63 -21.38 56.35 21.26
N ALA A 64 -20.61 57.40 21.55
CA ALA A 64 -20.17 57.75 22.90
C ALA A 64 -21.34 58.14 23.81
N LYS A 65 -22.40 58.75 23.25
CA LYS A 65 -23.66 59.09 23.92
C LYS A 65 -24.45 57.84 24.31
N ALA A 66 -24.60 56.90 23.37
CA ALA A 66 -25.28 55.63 23.63
C ALA A 66 -24.55 54.77 24.67
N GLY A 67 -23.21 54.90 24.77
CA GLY A 67 -22.37 54.18 25.74
C GLY A 67 -22.09 54.89 27.07
N GLY A 68 -22.58 56.11 27.30
CA GLY A 68 -22.38 56.87 28.55
C GLY A 68 -20.99 57.49 28.76
N SER A 69 -20.12 57.44 27.75
CA SER A 69 -18.72 57.94 27.81
C SER A 69 -18.56 59.45 27.57
N LEU A 70 -19.61 60.16 27.15
CA LEU A 70 -19.57 61.63 26.98
C LEU A 70 -19.44 62.38 28.32
N ASP A 71 -19.99 61.84 29.40
CA ASP A 71 -19.88 62.43 30.74
C ASP A 71 -18.43 62.55 31.22
N GLU A 72 -17.56 61.62 30.78
CA GLU A 72 -16.13 61.66 31.06
C GLU A 72 -15.42 62.73 30.23
N LEU A 73 -15.76 62.84 28.94
CA LEU A 73 -15.22 63.88 28.05
C LEU A 73 -15.58 65.29 28.56
N SER A 74 -16.82 65.52 28.99
CA SER A 74 -17.26 66.80 29.56
C SER A 74 -16.53 67.15 30.87
N LYS A 75 -16.23 66.15 31.72
CA LYS A 75 -15.39 66.33 32.93
C LYS A 75 -13.93 66.64 32.58
N GLU A 76 -13.35 65.95 31.60
CA GLU A 76 -11.99 66.23 31.15
C GLU A 76 -11.87 67.64 30.54
N LEU A 77 -12.87 68.06 29.75
CA LEU A 77 -12.90 69.39 29.14
C LEU A 77 -12.97 70.50 30.19
N SER A 78 -13.85 70.38 31.18
CA SER A 78 -14.00 71.38 32.25
C SER A 78 -12.78 71.49 33.19
N GLY A 79 -11.97 70.42 33.30
CA GLY A 79 -10.75 70.38 34.12
C GLY A 79 -9.43 70.64 33.36
N SER A 80 -9.45 70.80 32.04
CA SER A 80 -8.24 70.94 31.20
C SER A 80 -7.90 72.38 30.84
N GLU A 81 -6.73 72.57 30.18
CA GLU A 81 -6.35 73.86 29.56
C GLU A 81 -7.31 74.34 28.47
N TYR A 82 -8.19 73.45 27.98
CA TYR A 82 -9.13 73.70 26.90
C TYR A 82 -10.52 74.16 27.36
N LYS A 83 -10.74 74.33 28.67
CA LYS A 83 -12.04 74.72 29.24
C LYS A 83 -12.63 76.00 28.60
N ASP A 84 -11.75 76.90 28.16
CA ASP A 84 -12.08 78.20 27.57
C ASP A 84 -12.02 78.18 26.02
N ASN A 85 -11.73 77.04 25.39
CA ASN A 85 -11.75 76.86 23.93
C ASN A 85 -13.18 76.73 23.41
N ARG A 86 -13.96 77.77 23.64
CA ARG A 86 -15.35 77.86 23.20
C ARG A 86 -15.50 78.92 22.13
N LEU A 87 -16.32 78.63 21.13
CA LEU A 87 -16.72 79.61 20.14
C LEU A 87 -17.50 80.73 20.83
N ASN A 88 -17.21 81.98 20.47
CA ASN A 88 -17.98 83.15 20.87
C ASN A 88 -18.47 83.90 19.63
N GLY A 89 -19.54 84.69 19.76
CA GLY A 89 -20.20 85.38 18.64
C GLY A 89 -19.34 86.36 17.83
N LYS A 90 -18.04 86.54 18.15
CA LYS A 90 -17.08 87.38 17.41
C LYS A 90 -16.02 86.58 16.65
N MET A 91 -15.90 85.26 16.86
CA MET A 91 -14.87 84.45 16.22
C MET A 91 -15.14 84.17 14.73
N ILE A 92 -16.41 84.21 14.33
CA ILE A 92 -16.87 83.94 12.97
C ILE A 92 -17.37 85.26 12.34
N ASP A 93 -17.15 85.48 11.05
CA ASP A 93 -17.55 86.70 10.34
C ASP A 93 -19.07 86.97 10.41
N GLU A 94 -19.47 88.23 10.62
CA GLU A 94 -20.89 88.65 10.59
C GLU A 94 -21.52 88.36 9.21
N GLY A 95 -22.62 87.61 9.21
CA GLY A 95 -23.34 87.18 7.99
C GLY A 95 -22.90 85.82 7.42
N ALA A 96 -22.00 85.10 8.09
CA ALA A 96 -21.75 83.70 7.83
C ALA A 96 -22.99 82.83 8.18
N PRO A 97 -23.29 81.77 7.41
CA PRO A 97 -24.31 80.80 7.78
C PRO A 97 -23.82 80.01 8.99
N VAL A 98 -24.23 80.42 10.18
CA VAL A 98 -23.91 79.74 11.44
C VAL A 98 -25.23 79.50 12.17
N PRO A 99 -25.47 78.33 12.74
CA PRO A 99 -26.61 78.09 13.62
C PRO A 99 -26.63 79.07 14.81
N ASP A 100 -27.82 79.49 15.24
CA ASP A 100 -28.00 80.43 16.38
C ASP A 100 -27.42 79.87 17.71
N ASP A 101 -27.12 78.57 17.78
CA ASP A 101 -26.58 77.81 18.91
C ASP A 101 -25.06 77.53 18.85
N ALA A 102 -24.33 78.09 17.89
CA ALA A 102 -22.87 77.90 17.80
C ALA A 102 -22.07 78.53 18.95
N GLU A 103 -22.68 79.47 19.69
CA GLU A 103 -22.05 80.14 20.82
C GLU A 103 -21.93 79.21 22.03
N GLY A 104 -20.70 78.92 22.46
CA GLY A 104 -20.40 78.02 23.58
C GLY A 104 -19.84 76.65 23.19
N MET A 105 -19.87 76.29 21.90
CA MET A 105 -19.34 75.02 21.37
C MET A 105 -17.82 74.92 21.54
N TYR A 106 -17.32 73.74 21.91
CA TYR A 106 -15.89 73.49 22.05
C TYR A 106 -15.21 73.36 20.70
N TYR A 107 -13.95 73.78 20.60
CA TYR A 107 -13.13 73.54 19.40
C TYR A 107 -11.72 73.03 19.72
N PHE A 108 -11.22 72.16 18.84
CA PHE A 108 -9.85 71.65 18.89
C PHE A 108 -9.10 71.88 17.58
N PHE A 109 -7.87 72.35 17.68
CA PHE A 109 -6.93 72.41 16.56
C PHE A 109 -5.99 71.21 16.58
N PHE A 110 -5.96 70.48 15.48
CA PHE A 110 -4.99 69.44 15.17
C PHE A 110 -4.08 69.96 14.07
N GLN A 111 -2.79 70.08 14.34
CA GLN A 111 -1.85 70.68 13.39
C GLN A 111 -1.15 69.63 12.54
N LYS A 112 -0.80 70.01 11.31
CA LYS A 112 -0.03 69.15 10.41
C LYS A 112 1.40 68.98 10.93
N GLY A 113 1.82 67.73 11.13
CA GLY A 113 3.17 67.39 11.62
C GLY A 113 3.31 67.31 13.15
N GLU A 114 2.23 67.54 13.91
CA GLU A 114 2.22 67.20 15.35
C GLU A 114 2.37 65.68 15.54
N LYS A 115 3.21 65.29 16.50
CA LYS A 115 3.29 63.88 16.92
C LYS A 115 2.04 63.54 17.72
N ARG A 116 1.20 62.66 17.16
CA ARG A 116 -0.09 62.28 17.75
C ARG A 116 0.04 61.58 19.12
N THR A 117 1.21 61.01 19.42
CA THR A 117 1.56 60.43 20.73
C THR A 117 1.63 61.45 21.86
N ASP A 118 1.78 62.73 21.53
CA ASP A 118 2.01 63.80 22.48
C ASP A 118 0.69 64.48 22.89
N TYR A 119 -0.46 63.97 22.40
CA TYR A 119 -1.78 64.43 22.83
C TYR A 119 -2.13 63.85 24.20
N GLU A 120 -2.67 64.70 25.08
CA GLU A 120 -3.11 64.33 26.43
C GLU A 120 -4.50 64.89 26.73
N GLY A 121 -5.21 64.27 27.69
CA GLY A 121 -6.55 64.66 28.13
C GLY A 121 -7.60 64.71 27.00
N ALA A 122 -8.55 65.63 27.10
CA ALA A 122 -9.69 65.74 26.19
C ALA A 122 -9.30 65.85 24.69
N LYS A 123 -8.14 66.46 24.37
CA LYS A 123 -7.67 66.55 22.97
C LYS A 123 -7.29 65.18 22.41
N LYS A 124 -6.68 64.31 23.23
CA LYS A 124 -6.40 62.91 22.86
C LYS A 124 -7.69 62.14 22.71
N THR A 125 -8.61 62.28 23.66
CA THR A 125 -9.91 61.60 23.66
C THR A 125 -10.70 61.90 22.38
N VAL A 126 -10.80 63.17 21.98
CA VAL A 126 -11.47 63.56 20.72
C VAL A 126 -10.74 63.04 19.48
N TYR A 127 -9.41 63.01 19.49
CA TYR A 127 -8.66 62.42 18.37
C TYR A 127 -8.89 60.91 18.25
N GLU A 128 -8.89 60.18 19.37
CA GLU A 128 -9.14 58.73 19.43
C GLU A 128 -10.61 58.38 19.15
N MET A 129 -11.53 59.33 19.30
CA MET A 129 -12.92 59.21 18.82
C MET A 129 -13.01 59.31 17.29
N ILE A 130 -12.22 60.17 16.66
CA ILE A 130 -12.25 60.39 15.20
C ILE A 130 -11.49 59.30 14.46
N ALA A 131 -10.28 58.97 14.92
CA ALA A 131 -9.31 58.18 14.16
C ALA A 131 -9.79 56.76 13.75
N PRO A 132 -10.51 55.99 14.58
CA PRO A 132 -10.99 54.66 14.22
C PRO A 132 -11.99 54.65 13.06
N TYR A 133 -12.71 55.75 12.85
CA TYR A 133 -13.72 55.86 11.80
C TYR A 133 -13.15 56.38 10.48
N ILE A 134 -11.85 56.68 10.42
CA ILE A 134 -11.16 57.18 9.23
C ILE A 134 -10.31 56.07 8.63
N TYR A 135 -10.69 55.66 7.41
CA TYR A 135 -10.03 54.59 6.69
C TYR A 135 -8.65 54.99 6.13
N ASP A 136 -8.51 56.20 5.56
CA ASP A 136 -7.24 56.72 5.05
C ASP A 136 -6.53 57.58 6.12
N ALA A 137 -5.49 57.02 6.75
CA ALA A 137 -4.73 57.70 7.79
C ALA A 137 -4.04 58.99 7.31
N ASP A 138 -3.80 59.16 6.00
CA ASP A 138 -3.23 60.39 5.45
C ASP A 138 -4.20 61.57 5.54
N VAL A 139 -5.51 61.32 5.64
CA VAL A 139 -6.52 62.37 5.91
C VAL A 139 -6.20 63.04 7.25
N LEU A 140 -5.84 62.25 8.25
CA LEU A 140 -5.44 62.76 9.55
C LEU A 140 -4.04 63.43 9.52
N ASN A 141 -3.26 63.33 8.46
CA ASN A 141 -1.95 64.00 8.31
C ASN A 141 -2.05 65.41 7.70
N ALA A 142 -2.96 66.21 8.24
CA ALA A 142 -3.24 67.58 7.83
C ALA A 142 -3.51 68.48 9.04
N SER A 143 -3.76 69.77 8.78
CA SER A 143 -4.30 70.67 9.79
C SER A 143 -5.81 70.65 9.71
N PHE A 144 -6.47 70.32 10.82
CA PHE A 144 -7.92 70.34 10.91
C PHE A 144 -8.40 70.93 12.23
N CYS A 145 -9.55 71.60 12.21
CA CYS A 145 -10.25 72.07 13.39
C CYS A 145 -11.57 71.33 13.49
N VAL A 146 -11.90 70.81 14.66
CA VAL A 146 -13.24 70.28 14.94
C VAL A 146 -13.94 71.16 15.95
N GLU A 147 -15.23 71.37 15.77
CA GLU A 147 -16.12 72.19 16.59
C GLU A 147 -17.31 71.31 17.02
N PHE A 148 -17.63 71.20 18.31
CA PHE A 148 -18.60 70.23 18.83
C PHE A 148 -19.17 70.59 20.22
N ASP A 149 -20.32 70.02 20.55
CA ASP A 149 -20.92 69.98 21.88
C ASP A 149 -20.65 68.62 22.55
N PRO A 150 -19.86 68.58 23.64
CA PRO A 150 -19.61 67.33 24.36
C PRO A 150 -20.83 66.84 25.16
N ASP A 151 -21.73 67.73 25.59
CA ASP A 151 -22.89 67.41 26.43
C ASP A 151 -24.05 66.90 25.57
N GLU A 152 -24.28 67.53 24.41
CA GLU A 152 -25.31 67.07 23.46
C GLU A 152 -24.83 65.96 22.53
N GLY A 153 -23.51 65.79 22.37
CA GLY A 153 -22.90 64.81 21.47
C GLY A 153 -23.05 65.19 20.00
N THR A 154 -22.97 66.48 19.68
CA THR A 154 -23.22 67.04 18.35
C THR A 154 -21.98 67.72 17.80
N ALA A 155 -21.58 67.41 16.57
CA ALA A 155 -20.52 68.14 15.87
C ALA A 155 -21.13 69.37 15.18
N LEU A 156 -20.55 70.55 15.40
CA LEU A 156 -20.96 71.80 14.75
C LEU A 156 -20.31 71.93 13.37
N GLY A 157 -19.02 71.66 13.29
CA GLY A 157 -18.29 71.85 12.03
C GLY A 157 -16.84 71.39 12.08
N VAL A 158 -16.29 71.15 10.91
CA VAL A 158 -14.89 70.80 10.71
C VAL A 158 -14.28 71.70 9.64
N CYS A 159 -13.16 72.32 9.97
CA CYS A 159 -12.27 72.94 8.99
C CYS A 159 -11.13 72.00 8.66
N TYR A 160 -10.72 71.94 7.40
CA TYR A 160 -9.65 71.07 6.95
C TYR A 160 -8.75 71.73 5.91
N SER A 161 -7.43 71.54 6.01
CA SER A 161 -6.51 71.92 4.96
C SER A 161 -5.25 71.06 4.99
N ASP A 162 -4.99 70.39 3.88
CA ASP A 162 -3.75 69.67 3.64
C ASP A 162 -2.55 70.61 3.38
N LYS A 163 -2.79 71.89 3.07
CA LYS A 163 -1.75 72.90 2.81
C LYS A 163 -1.40 73.75 4.03
N ALA A 164 -2.38 74.06 4.89
CA ALA A 164 -2.13 74.87 6.07
C ALA A 164 -1.31 74.08 7.11
N LYS A 165 -0.39 74.77 7.79
CA LYS A 165 0.39 74.20 8.91
C LYS A 165 -0.35 74.27 10.24
N SER A 166 -1.23 75.25 10.41
CA SER A 166 -2.07 75.44 11.59
C SER A 166 -3.27 76.35 11.25
N PHE A 167 -4.23 76.47 12.19
CA PHE A 167 -5.40 77.31 12.07
C PHE A 167 -5.50 78.33 13.21
N TYR A 168 -6.23 79.41 12.96
CA TYR A 168 -6.59 80.43 13.96
C TYR A 168 -7.88 81.16 13.52
N TYR A 169 -8.57 81.79 14.47
CA TYR A 169 -9.72 82.66 14.19
C TYR A 169 -9.26 84.12 14.06
N GLY A 170 -9.10 84.64 12.84
CA GLY A 170 -8.50 85.96 12.59
C GLY A 170 -9.24 87.15 13.17
N ASN A 171 -10.51 87.01 13.53
CA ASN A 171 -11.30 88.08 14.17
C ASN A 171 -10.99 88.28 15.64
N THR A 172 -10.48 87.25 16.33
CA THR A 172 -10.25 87.26 17.79
C THR A 172 -8.85 86.81 18.20
N GLN A 173 -8.13 86.14 17.30
CA GLN A 173 -6.80 85.58 17.52
C GLN A 173 -5.79 86.20 16.57
N SER A 174 -4.56 86.38 17.05
CA SER A 174 -3.45 86.82 16.20
C SER A 174 -3.08 85.74 15.19
N LYS A 175 -2.67 86.15 13.99
CA LYS A 175 -2.20 85.23 12.94
C LYS A 175 -1.13 84.28 13.48
N GLY A 176 -1.40 82.97 13.39
CA GLY A 176 -0.40 81.94 13.69
C GLY A 176 0.79 82.05 12.74
N GLY A 177 1.93 81.43 13.04
CA GLY A 177 3.17 81.54 12.22
C GLY A 177 3.02 81.25 10.71
N GLU A 178 4.13 81.36 9.97
CA GLU A 178 4.15 81.21 8.50
C GLU A 178 3.50 79.88 8.02
N GLY A 179 2.45 79.99 7.20
CA GLY A 179 1.66 78.85 6.72
C GLY A 179 0.37 78.58 7.51
N SER A 180 0.00 79.43 8.47
CA SER A 180 -1.31 79.39 9.14
C SER A 180 -2.44 79.90 8.24
N ALA A 181 -3.62 79.30 8.35
CA ALA A 181 -4.82 79.74 7.65
C ALA A 181 -5.89 80.25 8.63
N ASP A 182 -6.49 81.39 8.27
CA ASP A 182 -7.60 81.98 9.01
C ASP A 182 -8.91 81.28 8.65
N ILE A 183 -9.59 80.76 9.67
CA ILE A 183 -10.85 80.01 9.54
C ILE A 183 -12.09 80.79 10.00
N SER A 184 -11.95 82.09 10.33
CA SER A 184 -13.09 82.96 10.72
C SER A 184 -14.13 83.15 9.61
N GLY A 185 -13.70 83.17 8.35
CA GLY A 185 -14.57 83.34 7.19
C GLY A 185 -15.16 82.02 6.70
N ARG A 186 -16.50 81.90 6.70
CA ARG A 186 -17.22 80.69 6.26
C ARG A 186 -17.68 80.75 4.80
N SER A 187 -17.65 81.93 4.18
CA SER A 187 -18.08 82.10 2.79
C SER A 187 -17.24 81.24 1.84
N ARG A 188 -17.87 80.67 0.82
CA ARG A 188 -17.17 79.80 -0.15
C ARG A 188 -15.98 80.50 -0.80
N ASN A 189 -16.07 81.82 -1.05
CA ASN A 189 -15.00 82.57 -1.69
C ASN A 189 -13.80 82.75 -0.75
N ASP A 190 -14.02 83.12 0.52
CA ASP A 190 -12.93 83.29 1.49
C ASP A 190 -12.19 81.98 1.72
N ARG A 191 -12.94 80.88 1.81
CA ARG A 191 -12.40 79.53 1.97
C ARG A 191 -11.65 79.05 0.73
N TYR A 192 -12.17 79.36 -0.47
CA TYR A 192 -11.53 79.01 -1.75
C TYR A 192 -10.16 79.67 -1.90
N ASP A 193 -10.04 80.93 -1.50
CA ASP A 193 -8.78 81.65 -1.58
C ASP A 193 -7.73 81.16 -0.58
N ARG A 194 -8.18 80.70 0.59
CA ARG A 194 -7.33 80.16 1.66
C ARG A 194 -7.07 78.65 1.53
N LEU A 195 -7.69 77.98 0.55
CA LEU A 195 -7.65 76.51 0.38
C LEU A 195 -8.06 75.73 1.64
N VAL A 196 -9.06 76.26 2.35
CA VAL A 196 -9.63 75.65 3.56
C VAL A 196 -10.96 74.99 3.22
N GLY A 197 -11.03 73.68 3.39
CA GLY A 197 -12.29 72.95 3.39
C GLY A 197 -13.09 73.22 4.65
N TYR A 198 -14.41 73.23 4.54
CA TYR A 198 -15.30 73.33 5.69
C TYR A 198 -16.55 72.49 5.46
N TYR A 199 -16.99 71.82 6.51
CA TYR A 199 -18.25 71.08 6.54
C TYR A 199 -18.88 71.22 7.93
N GLY A 200 -20.14 71.62 8.03
CA GLY A 200 -20.82 71.88 9.31
C GLY A 200 -22.33 71.70 9.26
N VAL A 201 -23.01 71.92 10.38
CA VAL A 201 -24.47 71.70 10.51
C VAL A 201 -25.34 72.57 9.61
N ASP A 202 -24.86 73.75 9.19
CA ASP A 202 -25.46 74.59 8.16
C ASP A 202 -25.49 73.93 6.77
N SER A 203 -24.54 73.02 6.53
CA SER A 203 -24.38 72.21 5.32
C SER A 203 -25.35 71.02 5.27
N VAL A 204 -25.96 70.65 6.42
CA VAL A 204 -26.90 69.51 6.59
C VAL A 204 -28.29 69.80 6.01
N SER A 205 -28.57 71.04 5.61
CA SER A 205 -29.80 71.41 4.88
C SER A 205 -29.75 71.10 3.38
N SER A 206 -28.60 70.62 2.88
CA SER A 206 -28.51 70.11 1.51
C SER A 206 -29.14 68.71 1.44
N THR A 207 -30.04 68.55 0.47
CA THR A 207 -30.62 67.26 0.10
C THR A 207 -29.46 66.25 -0.06
N PRO A 208 -29.50 65.05 0.55
CA PRO A 208 -28.37 64.12 0.50
C PRO A 208 -27.88 64.00 -0.94
N GLU A 209 -26.60 64.29 -1.17
CA GLU A 209 -26.01 64.18 -2.50
C GLU A 209 -26.24 62.73 -2.96
N PRO A 210 -26.77 62.53 -4.18
CA PRO A 210 -26.92 61.19 -4.69
C PRO A 210 -25.53 60.56 -4.74
N MET A 211 -25.41 59.32 -4.25
CA MET A 211 -24.39 58.41 -4.78
C MET A 211 -24.73 58.23 -6.27
N GLU A 212 -24.28 59.14 -7.14
CA GLU A 212 -24.63 59.13 -8.57
C GLU A 212 -23.90 57.98 -9.26
N GLY A 213 -24.65 56.97 -9.67
CA GLY A 213 -24.13 55.85 -10.46
C GLY A 213 -23.64 54.68 -9.62
N SER A 214 -22.64 53.97 -10.14
CA SER A 214 -22.04 52.80 -9.51
C SER A 214 -21.07 53.23 -8.41
N VAL A 215 -21.24 52.69 -7.20
CA VAL A 215 -20.39 52.98 -6.03
C VAL A 215 -19.31 51.92 -5.87
N PHE A 216 -19.53 50.76 -6.47
CA PHE A 216 -18.61 49.63 -6.44
C PHE A 216 -17.71 49.66 -7.67
N LYS A 217 -16.42 49.94 -7.47
CA LYS A 217 -15.38 49.76 -8.49
C LYS A 217 -15.26 48.29 -8.92
N SER A 218 -15.50 47.39 -7.99
CA SER A 218 -15.70 45.95 -8.27
C SER A 218 -16.62 45.35 -7.23
N LEU A 219 -17.49 44.45 -7.66
CA LEU A 219 -18.39 43.66 -6.82
C LEU A 219 -18.48 42.25 -7.41
N GLU A 220 -17.84 41.28 -6.76
CA GLU A 220 -17.67 39.93 -7.29
C GLU A 220 -18.00 38.88 -6.22
N LEU A 221 -18.61 37.79 -6.67
CA LEU A 221 -18.70 36.56 -5.92
C LEU A 221 -17.52 35.68 -6.33
N VAL A 222 -16.69 35.27 -5.37
CA VAL A 222 -15.44 34.54 -5.61
C VAL A 222 -15.50 33.18 -4.95
N ASN A 223 -15.46 32.15 -5.80
CA ASN A 223 -15.62 30.75 -5.45
C ASN A 223 -14.27 30.02 -5.43
N LYS A 224 -13.61 30.01 -4.26
CA LYS A 224 -12.29 29.37 -4.05
C LYS A 224 -12.29 28.54 -2.76
N GLU A 225 -11.20 28.56 -1.98
CA GLU A 225 -11.10 27.90 -0.67
C GLU A 225 -12.21 28.35 0.30
N THR A 226 -12.72 29.56 0.10
CA THR A 226 -14.00 30.04 0.64
C THR A 226 -14.87 30.58 -0.50
N LEU A 227 -16.19 30.58 -0.31
CA LEU A 227 -17.12 31.37 -1.14
C LEU A 227 -17.27 32.73 -0.48
N SER A 228 -16.91 33.80 -1.19
CA SER A 228 -16.87 35.14 -0.60
C SER A 228 -17.40 36.21 -1.54
N ILE A 229 -18.15 37.17 -1.01
CA ILE A 229 -18.42 38.44 -1.68
C ILE A 229 -17.18 39.31 -1.49
N ARG A 230 -16.64 39.84 -2.58
CA ARG A 230 -15.50 40.74 -2.56
C ARG A 230 -15.87 42.01 -3.29
N TRP A 231 -15.61 43.14 -2.65
CA TRP A 231 -15.87 44.42 -3.27
C TRP A 231 -14.80 45.45 -2.96
N GLU A 232 -14.72 46.43 -3.85
CA GLU A 232 -13.86 47.60 -3.74
C GLU A 232 -14.72 48.81 -4.09
N LEU A 233 -14.68 49.85 -3.26
CA LEU A 233 -15.40 51.09 -3.56
C LEU A 233 -14.61 51.94 -4.56
N GLU A 234 -15.32 52.76 -5.32
CA GLU A 234 -14.71 53.84 -6.09
C GLU A 234 -13.89 54.77 -5.18
N ASP A 235 -12.83 55.36 -5.73
CA ASP A 235 -11.85 56.16 -4.97
C ASP A 235 -12.52 57.29 -4.16
N ALA A 236 -13.64 57.83 -4.67
CA ALA A 236 -14.45 58.87 -4.01
C ALA A 236 -15.10 58.41 -2.69
N TYR A 237 -15.31 57.10 -2.50
CA TYR A 237 -16.02 56.53 -1.35
C TYR A 237 -15.14 55.66 -0.46
N GLN A 238 -13.89 55.35 -0.86
CA GLN A 238 -12.99 54.47 -0.11
C GLN A 238 -12.74 54.96 1.33
N ALA A 239 -12.57 56.27 1.53
CA ALA A 239 -12.34 56.84 2.86
C ALA A 239 -13.52 56.66 3.84
N SER A 240 -14.73 56.41 3.32
CA SER A 240 -15.96 56.23 4.08
C SER A 240 -16.41 54.77 4.17
N ALA A 241 -15.58 53.79 3.78
CA ALA A 241 -15.98 52.39 3.66
C ALA A 241 -16.60 51.78 4.94
N LEU A 242 -16.13 52.18 6.13
CA LEU A 242 -16.68 51.76 7.42
C LEU A 242 -17.92 52.57 7.86
N GLY A 243 -18.14 53.75 7.28
CA GLY A 243 -19.31 54.60 7.53
C GLY A 243 -20.49 54.31 6.59
N LEU A 244 -20.36 53.34 5.69
CA LEU A 244 -21.43 52.87 4.82
C LEU A 244 -21.95 51.52 5.30
N ALA A 245 -23.27 51.39 5.35
CA ALA A 245 -23.99 50.14 5.51
C ALA A 245 -24.18 49.45 4.15
N TYR A 246 -24.06 48.13 4.13
CA TYR A 246 -24.21 47.30 2.94
C TYR A 246 -25.40 46.36 3.11
N ASP A 247 -26.47 46.64 2.38
CA ASP A 247 -27.62 45.74 2.27
C ASP A 247 -27.30 44.67 1.22
N ILE A 248 -27.37 43.40 1.63
CA ILE A 248 -27.01 42.25 0.81
C ILE A 248 -28.24 41.35 0.65
N LYS A 249 -28.50 40.95 -0.60
CA LYS A 249 -29.53 39.98 -0.97
C LYS A 249 -28.90 38.84 -1.74
N LEU A 250 -29.09 37.61 -1.29
CA LEU A 250 -28.59 36.42 -1.98
C LEU A 250 -29.73 35.76 -2.75
N TYR A 251 -29.47 35.49 -4.02
CA TYR A 251 -30.44 34.90 -4.95
C TYR A 251 -29.98 33.53 -5.43
N ASP A 252 -30.93 32.61 -5.57
CA ASP A 252 -30.78 31.43 -6.40
C ASP A 252 -30.86 31.88 -7.86
N ALA A 253 -29.82 31.58 -8.64
CA ALA A 253 -29.72 32.03 -10.01
C ALA A 253 -30.47 31.12 -10.99
N ALA A 254 -30.86 29.91 -10.57
CA ALA A 254 -31.57 28.97 -11.43
C ALA A 254 -32.99 29.45 -11.76
N ASP A 255 -33.66 30.07 -10.78
CA ASP A 255 -35.03 30.57 -10.87
C ASP A 255 -35.16 32.07 -10.52
N ASN A 256 -34.04 32.75 -10.24
CA ASN A 256 -33.99 34.17 -9.88
C ASN A 256 -34.75 34.47 -8.57
N ARG A 257 -34.79 33.51 -7.64
CA ARG A 257 -35.52 33.62 -6.36
C ARG A 257 -34.65 34.22 -5.26
N LEU A 258 -35.19 35.18 -4.50
CA LEU A 258 -34.53 35.72 -3.30
C LEU A 258 -34.56 34.67 -2.19
N VAL A 259 -33.40 34.28 -1.67
CA VAL A 259 -33.30 33.25 -0.61
C VAL A 259 -33.18 33.89 0.76
N CYS A 260 -32.23 34.81 0.92
CA CYS A 260 -32.04 35.54 2.17
C CYS A 260 -31.47 36.94 1.96
N SER A 261 -31.63 37.79 2.98
CA SER A 261 -31.06 39.14 3.01
C SER A 261 -30.54 39.49 4.41
N PHE A 262 -29.49 40.29 4.46
CA PHE A 262 -28.89 40.76 5.70
C PHE A 262 -28.10 42.05 5.44
N LYS A 263 -27.64 42.68 6.52
CA LYS A 263 -26.91 43.96 6.46
C LYS A 263 -25.56 43.85 7.16
N ILE A 264 -24.53 44.42 6.55
CA ILE A 264 -23.17 44.53 7.10
C ILE A 264 -22.85 46.00 7.30
N ASN A 265 -22.08 46.33 8.35
CA ASN A 265 -21.87 47.70 8.80
C ASN A 265 -23.19 48.44 9.08
N ASP A 266 -24.15 47.77 9.71
CA ASP A 266 -25.34 48.42 10.23
C ASP A 266 -24.91 49.43 11.29
N LEU A 267 -25.12 50.72 11.01
CA LEU A 267 -24.58 51.83 11.82
C LEU A 267 -25.17 51.86 13.24
N ASP A 268 -26.29 51.19 13.44
CA ASP A 268 -26.94 51.04 14.75
C ASP A 268 -26.41 49.84 15.55
N LYS A 269 -25.55 48.98 14.96
CA LYS A 269 -25.09 47.70 15.52
C LYS A 269 -23.60 47.45 15.29
N ALA A 270 -22.79 47.75 16.30
CA ALA A 270 -21.33 47.64 16.24
C ALA A 270 -20.81 46.22 15.91
N GLU A 271 -21.56 45.19 16.28
CA GLU A 271 -21.26 43.78 16.03
C GLU A 271 -21.30 43.39 14.54
N THR A 272 -21.92 44.21 13.69
CA THR A 272 -22.03 44.00 12.24
C THR A 272 -20.87 44.62 11.44
N ILE A 273 -19.99 45.36 12.11
CA ILE A 273 -18.91 46.14 11.49
C ILE A 273 -17.78 45.20 11.02
N LEU A 274 -17.37 45.37 9.76
CA LEU A 274 -16.21 44.72 9.15
C LEU A 274 -14.94 44.94 9.97
N LYS A 275 -14.16 43.88 10.12
CA LYS A 275 -12.89 43.92 10.87
C LYS A 275 -11.72 44.34 9.98
N GLU A 276 -10.61 44.75 10.55
CA GLU A 276 -9.39 45.12 9.83
C GLU A 276 -8.33 44.01 9.88
N GLU A 277 -7.91 43.54 8.71
CA GLU A 277 -6.89 42.50 8.59
C GLU A 277 -5.54 42.94 9.19
N GLY A 278 -5.14 42.26 10.27
CA GLY A 278 -3.86 42.49 10.96
C GLY A 278 -3.90 43.55 12.06
N ARG A 279 -4.99 44.31 12.19
CA ARG A 279 -5.26 45.16 13.37
C ARG A 279 -6.14 44.41 14.37
N ASP A 280 -7.21 43.78 13.89
CA ASP A 280 -8.13 43.02 14.74
C ASP A 280 -7.65 41.58 14.96
N LYS A 281 -7.85 41.08 16.19
CA LYS A 281 -7.48 39.71 16.58
C LYS A 281 -8.45 38.65 16.05
N GLU A 282 -9.72 39.01 15.87
CA GLU A 282 -10.78 38.14 15.39
C GLU A 282 -11.53 38.85 14.26
N LEU A 283 -11.74 38.16 13.14
CA LEU A 283 -12.38 38.70 11.93
C LEU A 283 -13.88 38.37 11.86
N THR A 284 -14.45 37.91 12.97
CA THR A 284 -15.86 37.53 13.10
C THR A 284 -16.72 38.77 13.34
N LEU A 285 -17.86 38.81 12.66
CA LEU A 285 -18.96 39.75 12.88
C LEU A 285 -20.28 38.98 12.94
N THR A 286 -21.35 39.61 13.41
CA THR A 286 -22.70 39.03 13.42
C THR A 286 -23.67 39.87 12.60
N SER A 287 -24.72 39.25 12.07
CA SER A 287 -25.80 39.96 11.39
C SER A 287 -27.13 39.21 11.53
N ASP A 288 -28.23 39.97 11.49
CA ASP A 288 -29.58 39.40 11.44
C ASP A 288 -29.91 39.00 9.99
N VAL A 289 -30.24 37.73 9.77
CA VAL A 289 -30.52 37.19 8.44
C VAL A 289 -32.00 36.88 8.30
N SER A 290 -32.65 37.52 7.32
CA SER A 290 -34.06 37.26 6.97
C SER A 290 -34.14 36.31 5.79
N PHE A 291 -34.97 35.28 5.90
CA PHE A 291 -35.21 34.28 4.87
C PHE A 291 -36.55 34.52 4.17
N TYR A 292 -36.63 34.15 2.90
CA TYR A 292 -37.79 34.45 2.06
C TYR A 292 -38.39 33.18 1.45
N ASP A 293 -39.70 33.19 1.25
CA ASP A 293 -40.41 32.19 0.43
C ASP A 293 -40.43 32.59 -1.06
N GLU A 294 -41.13 31.80 -1.88
CA GLU A 294 -41.29 32.05 -3.32
C GLU A 294 -42.05 33.34 -3.65
N ASP A 295 -42.84 33.88 -2.71
CA ASP A 295 -43.59 35.14 -2.86
C ASP A 295 -42.80 36.37 -2.35
N GLU A 296 -41.50 36.21 -2.05
CA GLU A 296 -40.63 37.21 -1.42
C GLU A 296 -41.15 37.71 -0.05
N LYS A 297 -41.87 36.87 0.70
CA LYS A 297 -42.26 37.18 2.08
C LYS A 297 -41.26 36.59 3.05
N VAL A 298 -40.97 37.36 4.10
CA VAL A 298 -40.08 36.91 5.18
C VAL A 298 -40.73 35.76 5.94
N THR A 299 -40.09 34.59 5.92
CA THR A 299 -40.52 33.38 6.63
C THR A 299 -39.91 33.27 8.02
N GLU A 300 -38.65 33.66 8.15
CA GLU A 300 -37.88 33.59 9.40
C GLU A 300 -36.83 34.71 9.44
N THR A 301 -36.47 35.16 10.65
CA THR A 301 -35.29 36.00 10.86
C THR A 301 -34.42 35.38 11.94
N LYS A 302 -33.22 34.93 11.56
CA LYS A 302 -32.21 34.42 12.49
C LYS A 302 -31.36 35.57 13.00
N LYS A 303 -31.24 35.66 14.33
CA LYS A 303 -30.49 36.72 15.01
C LYS A 303 -29.03 36.32 15.19
N ASP A 304 -28.15 37.32 15.14
CA ASP A 304 -26.73 37.19 15.47
C ASP A 304 -25.97 36.09 14.71
N LEU A 305 -26.34 35.85 13.45
CA LEU A 305 -25.68 34.85 12.61
C LEU A 305 -24.25 35.30 12.32
N LYS A 306 -23.27 34.41 12.53
CA LYS A 306 -21.85 34.74 12.40
C LYS A 306 -21.39 34.73 10.94
N PHE A 307 -20.54 35.70 10.62
CA PHE A 307 -19.80 35.80 9.36
C PHE A 307 -18.34 36.16 9.63
N MET A 308 -17.45 35.71 8.77
CA MET A 308 -16.10 36.26 8.70
C MET A 308 -16.09 37.40 7.67
N GLY A 309 -15.85 38.62 8.13
CA GLY A 309 -15.92 39.82 7.29
C GLY A 309 -14.84 40.82 7.65
N TYR A 310 -14.03 41.22 6.66
CA TYR A 310 -12.90 42.10 6.91
C TYR A 310 -12.47 42.95 5.71
N ILE A 311 -11.74 44.02 6.00
CA ILE A 311 -11.03 44.86 5.05
C ILE A 311 -9.57 44.39 5.01
N SER A 312 -9.13 43.97 3.82
CA SER A 312 -7.75 43.57 3.60
C SER A 312 -6.79 44.76 3.66
N LYS A 313 -5.49 44.50 3.84
CA LYS A 313 -4.44 45.55 3.82
C LYS A 313 -4.38 46.39 2.55
N LYS A 314 -5.04 45.94 1.47
CA LYS A 314 -5.11 46.63 0.17
C LYS A 314 -6.45 47.35 -0.04
N GLY A 315 -7.31 47.42 0.97
CA GLY A 315 -8.60 48.10 0.90
C GLY A 315 -9.74 47.34 0.24
N LYS A 316 -9.53 46.06 -0.08
CA LYS A 316 -10.62 45.20 -0.56
C LYS A 316 -11.41 44.66 0.62
N MET A 317 -12.73 44.78 0.57
CA MET A 317 -13.64 44.24 1.56
C MET A 317 -14.05 42.83 1.15
N ILE A 318 -14.07 41.92 2.12
CA ILE A 318 -14.31 40.49 1.92
C ILE A 318 -15.33 40.03 2.97
N LEU A 319 -16.39 39.37 2.52
CA LEU A 319 -17.36 38.69 3.39
C LEU A 319 -17.45 37.22 2.97
N VAL A 320 -17.18 36.30 3.90
CA VAL A 320 -17.25 34.86 3.64
C VAL A 320 -18.65 34.32 3.90
N LEU A 321 -19.22 33.71 2.86
CA LEU A 321 -20.53 33.05 2.88
C LEU A 321 -20.40 31.55 3.18
N ASP A 322 -19.44 30.88 2.55
CA ASP A 322 -19.17 29.43 2.71
C ASP A 322 -17.70 29.17 3.01
N ALA A 323 -17.42 28.25 3.94
CA ALA A 323 -16.11 27.70 4.21
C ALA A 323 -16.20 26.24 4.67
N ALA A 324 -15.08 25.51 4.60
CA ALA A 324 -15.02 24.17 5.18
C ALA A 324 -15.08 24.26 6.72
N ASP A 325 -16.21 23.88 7.31
CA ASP A 325 -16.44 23.87 8.76
C ASP A 325 -16.66 22.43 9.27
N LEU A 326 -15.78 21.96 10.14
CA LEU A 326 -15.81 20.58 10.65
C LEU A 326 -17.10 20.25 11.43
N GLU A 327 -17.75 21.25 12.04
CA GLU A 327 -19.04 21.03 12.72
C GLU A 327 -20.16 20.80 11.70
N ALA A 328 -20.13 21.52 10.57
CA ALA A 328 -21.12 21.29 9.51
C ALA A 328 -21.00 19.87 8.93
N ALA A 329 -19.79 19.29 8.92
CA ALA A 329 -19.58 17.91 8.51
C ALA A 329 -20.24 16.90 9.46
N SER A 330 -20.11 17.09 10.78
CA SER A 330 -20.68 16.14 11.77
C SER A 330 -22.20 16.14 11.76
N GLN A 331 -22.81 17.27 11.39
CA GLN A 331 -24.26 17.45 11.41
C GLN A 331 -24.99 16.85 10.19
N VAL A 332 -24.32 16.57 9.07
CA VAL A 332 -24.97 16.12 7.80
C VAL A 332 -25.93 14.93 7.97
N ASN A 333 -25.58 14.01 8.86
CA ASN A 333 -26.37 12.79 9.08
C ASN A 333 -27.33 12.91 10.28
N GLU A 334 -27.38 14.05 10.96
CA GLU A 334 -28.32 14.29 12.05
C GLU A 334 -29.74 14.40 11.51
N LYS A 335 -30.73 14.06 12.35
CA LYS A 335 -32.15 14.15 11.97
C LYS A 335 -32.62 15.59 11.73
N SER A 336 -31.98 16.55 12.39
CA SER A 336 -32.32 17.97 12.35
C SER A 336 -31.02 18.77 12.47
N PRO A 337 -30.23 18.86 11.38
CA PRO A 337 -28.95 19.55 11.41
C PRO A 337 -29.14 21.04 11.68
N ASP A 338 -28.29 21.61 12.54
CA ASP A 338 -28.28 23.04 12.85
C ASP A 338 -26.96 23.70 12.41
N TYR A 339 -27.00 24.28 11.21
CA TYR A 339 -25.84 24.92 10.60
C TYR A 339 -25.59 26.35 11.10
N ASP A 340 -26.42 26.92 11.98
CA ASP A 340 -26.35 28.34 12.36
C ASP A 340 -25.02 28.70 13.02
N GLY A 341 -24.45 27.75 13.78
CA GLY A 341 -23.15 27.85 14.43
C GLY A 341 -21.95 27.49 13.55
N THR A 342 -22.10 27.46 12.22
CA THR A 342 -21.05 27.01 11.28
C THR A 342 -20.80 28.05 10.17
N TYR A 343 -19.74 27.86 9.37
CA TYR A 343 -19.56 28.62 8.12
C TYR A 343 -20.05 27.91 6.84
N SER A 344 -20.97 26.95 6.96
CA SER A 344 -21.62 26.34 5.78
C SER A 344 -22.66 27.27 5.16
N ILE A 345 -22.73 27.33 3.83
CA ILE A 345 -23.75 28.09 3.09
C ILE A 345 -25.18 27.58 3.33
N ARG A 346 -25.32 26.35 3.83
CA ARG A 346 -26.63 25.79 4.21
C ARG A 346 -27.33 26.62 5.28
N ARG A 347 -26.58 27.28 6.17
CA ARG A 347 -27.16 28.21 7.16
C ARG A 347 -27.85 29.41 6.53
N LEU A 348 -27.55 29.71 5.26
CA LEU A 348 -28.14 30.77 4.45
C LEU A 348 -29.22 30.26 3.48
N GLY A 349 -29.64 28.99 3.61
CA GLY A 349 -30.75 28.42 2.83
C GLY A 349 -30.37 27.86 1.46
N PHE A 350 -29.08 27.76 1.13
CA PHE A 350 -28.62 27.30 -0.18
C PHE A 350 -28.24 25.80 -0.20
N SER A 351 -28.70 25.12 -1.27
CA SER A 351 -28.23 23.81 -1.73
C SER A 351 -27.18 23.97 -2.83
N ALA A 352 -26.76 22.86 -3.46
CA ALA A 352 -25.96 22.92 -4.68
C ALA A 352 -26.73 23.63 -5.79
N GLY A 353 -26.13 24.68 -6.36
CA GLY A 353 -26.69 25.40 -7.49
C GLY A 353 -25.99 26.74 -7.73
N PRO A 354 -26.33 27.42 -8.83
CA PRO A 354 -25.80 28.74 -9.15
C PRO A 354 -26.46 29.80 -8.26
N MET A 355 -25.68 30.77 -7.80
CA MET A 355 -26.15 31.89 -6.99
C MET A 355 -25.46 33.19 -7.38
N TYR A 356 -26.08 34.31 -7.06
CA TYR A 356 -25.46 35.63 -7.13
C TYR A 356 -25.91 36.48 -5.94
N ALA A 357 -25.14 37.52 -5.64
CA ALA A 357 -25.52 38.52 -4.64
C ALA A 357 -25.92 39.81 -5.34
N ARG A 358 -26.89 40.52 -4.77
CA ARG A 358 -27.11 41.93 -5.04
C ARG A 358 -26.72 42.72 -3.80
N MET A 359 -26.08 43.86 -4.01
CA MET A 359 -25.63 44.71 -2.92
C MET A 359 -25.97 46.17 -3.20
N GLN A 360 -26.32 46.88 -2.13
CA GLN A 360 -26.56 48.32 -2.14
C GLN A 360 -25.84 48.93 -0.92
N ALA A 361 -25.03 49.96 -1.16
CA ALA A 361 -24.45 50.77 -0.10
C ALA A 361 -25.39 51.92 0.28
N SER A 362 -25.48 52.24 1.56
CA SER A 362 -26.21 53.39 2.14
C SER A 362 -25.42 54.00 3.30
N GLY A 363 -25.64 55.28 3.64
CA GLY A 363 -24.92 55.93 4.73
C GLY A 363 -25.59 57.22 5.20
N THR A 364 -25.27 57.68 6.41
CA THR A 364 -25.81 58.92 6.97
C THR A 364 -25.36 60.12 6.12
N GLY A 365 -26.32 60.77 5.45
CA GLY A 365 -26.06 61.88 4.51
C GLY A 365 -26.00 61.50 3.04
N TYR A 366 -26.17 60.22 2.68
CA TYR A 366 -26.25 59.73 1.30
C TYR A 366 -27.60 59.08 1.00
N ARG A 367 -28.09 59.19 -0.23
CA ARG A 367 -29.15 58.28 -0.72
C ARG A 367 -28.56 56.89 -0.96
N PRO A 368 -29.32 55.80 -0.73
CA PRO A 368 -28.87 54.46 -1.13
C PRO A 368 -28.43 54.44 -2.60
N SER A 369 -27.29 53.81 -2.86
CA SER A 369 -26.75 53.56 -4.20
C SER A 369 -27.72 52.72 -5.05
N GLN A 370 -27.45 52.48 -6.34
CA GLN A 370 -28.23 51.48 -7.07
C GLN A 370 -27.88 50.06 -6.62
N TRP A 371 -28.84 49.14 -6.69
CA TRP A 371 -28.55 47.72 -6.48
C TRP A 371 -27.67 47.19 -7.61
N GLU A 372 -26.44 46.84 -7.29
CA GLU A 372 -25.52 46.18 -8.22
C GLU A 372 -25.51 44.67 -7.98
N GLN A 373 -25.24 43.90 -9.03
CA GLN A 373 -25.22 42.44 -9.00
C GLN A 373 -23.81 41.92 -9.19
N THR A 374 -23.43 40.89 -8.44
CA THR A 374 -22.20 40.14 -8.68
C THR A 374 -22.28 39.30 -9.96
N ASN A 375 -21.15 38.74 -10.38
CA ASN A 375 -21.16 37.53 -11.21
C ASN A 375 -21.91 36.38 -10.51
N THR A 376 -22.32 35.39 -11.31
CA THR A 376 -22.88 34.13 -10.83
C THR A 376 -21.75 33.15 -10.52
N GLU A 377 -21.82 32.49 -9.36
CA GLU A 377 -20.95 31.38 -8.97
C GLU A 377 -21.79 30.21 -8.47
N HIS A 378 -21.23 29.02 -8.44
CA HIS A 378 -21.89 27.87 -7.85
C HIS A 378 -21.61 27.81 -6.34
N SER A 379 -22.65 27.53 -5.54
CA SER A 379 -22.59 27.53 -4.07
C SER A 379 -21.56 26.52 -3.52
N TYR A 380 -21.57 25.29 -4.02
CA TYR A 380 -20.69 24.20 -3.56
C TYR A 380 -19.42 23.97 -4.39
N PHE A 381 -19.54 23.93 -5.72
CA PHE A 381 -18.52 23.43 -6.65
C PHE A 381 -17.98 24.54 -7.56
N ALA A 382 -16.94 24.27 -8.36
CA ALA A 382 -16.33 25.27 -9.23
C ALA A 382 -17.24 25.66 -10.41
N LYS A 383 -17.96 24.67 -10.94
CA LYS A 383 -18.80 24.76 -12.12
C LYS A 383 -19.78 23.60 -12.11
N GLU A 384 -20.96 23.82 -12.67
CA GLU A 384 -21.94 22.79 -12.99
C GLU A 384 -22.15 22.72 -14.51
N GLU A 385 -22.29 21.51 -15.04
CA GLU A 385 -22.71 21.25 -16.42
C GLU A 385 -23.78 20.15 -16.43
N ALA A 386 -24.92 20.42 -17.06
CA ALA A 386 -25.96 19.41 -17.27
C ALA A 386 -25.81 18.76 -18.65
N LYS A 387 -25.71 17.43 -18.71
CA LYS A 387 -25.76 16.68 -19.96
C LYS A 387 -27.21 16.45 -20.40
N LYS A 388 -27.39 16.23 -21.71
CA LYS A 388 -28.70 15.91 -22.31
C LYS A 388 -29.35 14.63 -21.77
N ASP A 389 -28.55 13.71 -21.22
CA ASP A 389 -29.01 12.47 -20.61
C ASP A 389 -29.43 12.62 -19.14
N GLY A 390 -29.42 13.84 -18.60
CA GLY A 390 -29.77 14.13 -17.21
C GLY A 390 -28.59 14.03 -16.23
N THR A 391 -27.38 13.70 -16.69
CA THR A 391 -26.19 13.68 -15.83
C THR A 391 -25.77 15.10 -15.44
N LYS A 392 -25.65 15.37 -14.13
CA LYS A 392 -25.03 16.59 -13.61
C LYS A 392 -23.54 16.39 -13.42
N ILE A 393 -22.72 17.32 -13.94
CA ILE A 393 -21.27 17.29 -13.77
C ILE A 393 -20.87 18.47 -12.88
N TYR A 394 -20.14 18.19 -11.81
CA TYR A 394 -19.63 19.20 -10.88
C TYR A 394 -18.11 19.21 -10.89
N ASP A 395 -17.51 20.37 -11.19
CA ASP A 395 -16.05 20.51 -11.21
C ASP A 395 -15.48 20.77 -9.80
N LEU A 396 -14.49 19.97 -9.41
CA LEU A 396 -13.77 20.07 -8.14
C LEU A 396 -12.38 20.67 -8.38
N LYS A 397 -12.12 21.85 -7.82
CA LYS A 397 -10.86 22.60 -8.04
C LYS A 397 -10.06 22.84 -6.76
N ASN A 398 -10.70 22.78 -5.60
CA ASN A 398 -10.08 23.05 -4.30
C ASN A 398 -10.70 22.14 -3.22
N PRO A 399 -10.16 22.14 -1.99
CA PRO A 399 -10.60 21.23 -0.94
C PRO A 399 -12.01 21.50 -0.42
N ARG A 400 -12.52 22.74 -0.46
CA ARG A 400 -13.90 23.06 -0.09
C ARG A 400 -14.90 22.40 -1.05
N HIS A 401 -14.61 22.34 -2.34
CA HIS A 401 -15.49 21.65 -3.30
C HIS A 401 -15.56 20.15 -3.01
N LEU A 402 -14.42 19.51 -2.73
CA LEU A 402 -14.38 18.10 -2.30
C LEU A 402 -15.04 17.91 -0.93
N PHE A 403 -14.91 18.87 -0.02
CA PHE A 403 -15.63 18.85 1.24
C PHE A 403 -17.14 18.88 0.99
N ASN A 404 -17.64 19.78 0.15
CA ASN A 404 -19.06 20.01 -0.04
C ASN A 404 -19.82 18.86 -0.73
N LEU A 405 -19.15 17.91 -1.39
CA LEU A 405 -19.85 16.77 -1.99
C LEU A 405 -20.73 16.00 -1.00
N ARG A 406 -20.36 15.94 0.29
CA ARG A 406 -21.14 15.26 1.34
C ARG A 406 -22.58 15.76 1.46
N PHE A 407 -22.78 17.03 1.13
CA PHE A 407 -24.07 17.71 1.17
C PHE A 407 -24.90 17.31 -0.05
N GLU A 408 -24.29 17.26 -1.24
CA GLU A 408 -24.96 16.80 -2.46
C GLU A 408 -25.29 15.30 -2.39
N GLU A 409 -24.40 14.47 -1.86
CA GLU A 409 -24.65 13.05 -1.60
C GLU A 409 -25.86 12.81 -0.67
N LYS A 410 -26.20 13.80 0.15
CA LYS A 410 -27.34 13.74 1.06
C LYS A 410 -28.63 14.22 0.39
N ASP A 411 -28.55 15.30 -0.40
CA ASP A 411 -29.73 15.98 -0.94
C ASP A 411 -30.24 15.34 -2.24
N ALA A 412 -29.36 14.80 -3.07
CA ALA A 412 -29.70 14.29 -4.41
C ALA A 412 -29.21 12.84 -4.65
N PRO A 413 -29.54 11.85 -3.80
CA PRO A 413 -29.00 10.50 -3.89
C PRO A 413 -29.44 9.69 -5.12
N ASP A 414 -30.56 10.10 -5.74
CA ASP A 414 -31.17 9.42 -6.89
C ASP A 414 -30.74 9.98 -8.25
N ASP A 415 -30.05 11.13 -8.25
CA ASP A 415 -29.55 11.79 -9.45
C ASP A 415 -28.37 11.01 -10.06
N THR A 416 -28.03 11.34 -11.30
CA THR A 416 -26.78 10.84 -11.92
C THR A 416 -25.77 11.96 -11.88
N VAL A 417 -24.72 11.81 -11.08
CA VAL A 417 -23.75 12.87 -10.78
C VAL A 417 -22.33 12.44 -11.14
N LEU A 418 -21.56 13.34 -11.75
CA LEU A 418 -20.13 13.21 -11.98
C LEU A 418 -19.38 14.35 -11.31
N TYR A 419 -18.64 14.05 -10.25
CA TYR A 419 -17.64 14.96 -9.69
C TYR A 419 -16.33 14.82 -10.47
N ARG A 420 -15.93 15.89 -11.16
CA ARG A 420 -14.76 15.91 -12.04
C ARG A 420 -13.67 16.82 -11.47
N GLN A 421 -12.48 16.28 -11.21
CA GLN A 421 -11.37 17.07 -10.70
C GLN A 421 -10.74 17.91 -11.83
N THR A 422 -10.61 19.22 -11.60
CA THR A 422 -10.03 20.21 -12.55
C THR A 422 -8.83 20.96 -11.96
N GLY A 423 -8.35 20.53 -10.80
CA GLY A 423 -7.19 21.12 -10.11
C GLY A 423 -6.68 20.22 -8.98
N GLY A 424 -5.42 20.39 -8.58
CA GLY A 424 -4.84 19.69 -7.43
C GLY A 424 -5.47 20.14 -6.11
N ILE A 425 -5.76 19.19 -5.21
CA ILE A 425 -6.47 19.44 -3.94
C ILE A 425 -5.55 19.11 -2.77
N PHE A 426 -5.37 20.06 -1.85
CA PHE A 426 -4.45 19.97 -0.71
C PHE A 426 -5.19 20.26 0.61
N TRP A 427 -5.20 19.32 1.56
CA TRP A 427 -5.90 19.52 2.84
C TRP A 427 -5.00 20.03 3.96
N ASN A 428 -3.86 19.36 4.19
CA ASN A 428 -2.84 19.74 5.18
C ASN A 428 -1.53 20.21 4.52
N GLY A 429 -0.61 20.72 5.35
CA GLY A 429 0.70 21.21 4.95
C GLY A 429 0.67 22.67 4.51
N GLU A 430 1.76 23.18 3.94
CA GLU A 430 1.90 24.61 3.59
C GLU A 430 0.85 25.15 2.61
N LYS A 431 0.26 24.27 1.80
CA LYS A 431 -0.83 24.59 0.86
C LYS A 431 -2.21 24.14 1.36
N GLY A 432 -2.30 23.69 2.60
CA GLY A 432 -3.50 23.18 3.23
C GLY A 432 -4.48 24.27 3.64
N MET A 433 -5.69 23.85 4.01
CA MET A 433 -6.78 24.75 4.37
C MET A 433 -6.48 25.52 5.67
N ALA A 434 -5.95 24.86 6.70
CA ALA A 434 -5.66 25.51 7.98
C ALA A 434 -4.44 26.45 7.89
N ALA A 435 -3.36 26.05 7.20
CA ALA A 435 -2.23 26.92 6.90
C ALA A 435 -2.63 28.20 6.12
N GLY A 436 -3.62 28.08 5.23
CA GLY A 436 -4.20 29.22 4.50
C GLY A 436 -5.23 30.03 5.30
N GLY A 437 -5.64 29.59 6.49
CA GLY A 437 -6.69 30.23 7.28
C GLY A 437 -8.10 30.04 6.72
N PHE A 438 -8.37 28.94 6.03
CA PHE A 438 -9.66 28.65 5.37
C PHE A 438 -10.43 27.48 6.00
N LEU A 439 -9.93 26.90 7.09
CA LEU A 439 -10.57 25.79 7.81
C LEU A 439 -11.17 26.27 9.14
N PHE A 440 -12.37 25.80 9.45
CA PHE A 440 -13.11 26.24 10.62
C PHE A 440 -13.71 25.06 11.41
N GLU A 441 -14.00 25.29 12.68
CA GLU A 441 -14.82 24.42 13.51
C GLU A 441 -15.70 25.31 14.40
N LYS A 442 -17.03 25.20 14.28
CA LYS A 442 -17.97 26.06 15.01
C LYS A 442 -17.68 27.55 14.80
N THR A 443 -17.46 27.97 13.54
CA THR A 443 -17.03 29.33 13.15
C THR A 443 -15.66 29.79 13.64
N LYS A 444 -14.95 28.98 14.44
CA LYS A 444 -13.59 29.31 14.89
C LYS A 444 -12.59 28.88 13.83
N GLN A 445 -11.76 29.81 13.37
CA GLN A 445 -10.67 29.53 12.44
C GLN A 445 -9.64 28.60 13.09
N LEU A 446 -9.28 27.52 12.38
CA LEU A 446 -8.27 26.58 12.81
C LEU A 446 -6.90 26.95 12.24
N SER A 447 -5.86 26.70 13.02
CA SER A 447 -4.47 26.85 12.60
C SER A 447 -3.85 25.48 12.30
N GLU A 448 -2.87 25.45 11.41
CA GLU A 448 -2.13 24.23 11.09
C GLU A 448 -1.48 23.65 12.35
N THR A 449 -1.55 22.33 12.51
CA THR A 449 -0.90 21.58 13.59
C THR A 449 0.18 20.68 13.02
N GLU A 450 1.19 20.33 13.81
CA GLU A 450 2.22 19.36 13.38
C GLU A 450 1.62 17.99 13.02
N GLU A 451 0.57 17.59 13.76
CA GLU A 451 -0.16 16.35 13.50
C GLU A 451 -1.17 16.47 12.34
N GLY A 452 -1.36 17.63 11.72
CA GLY A 452 -2.38 17.88 10.71
C GLY A 452 -3.82 17.68 11.24
N ILE A 453 -4.79 18.15 10.46
CA ILE A 453 -6.21 18.05 10.80
C ILE A 453 -6.87 16.99 9.92
N PRO A 454 -7.58 15.99 10.49
CA PRO A 454 -8.31 14.99 9.71
C PRO A 454 -9.35 15.63 8.77
N PHE A 455 -9.39 15.16 7.54
CA PHE A 455 -10.51 15.44 6.65
C PHE A 455 -11.69 14.53 7.06
N PRO A 456 -12.86 15.08 7.36
CA PRO A 456 -14.03 14.28 7.68
C PRO A 456 -14.51 13.50 6.47
N SER A 457 -14.44 12.17 6.54
CA SER A 457 -14.90 11.23 5.51
C SER A 457 -16.35 11.55 5.10
N ALA A 458 -16.65 11.48 3.80
CA ALA A 458 -18.04 11.52 3.36
C ALA A 458 -18.72 10.17 3.67
N SER A 459 -19.93 10.17 4.24
CA SER A 459 -20.61 8.94 4.68
C SER A 459 -20.76 7.92 3.54
N LYS A 460 -21.05 8.40 2.33
CA LYS A 460 -21.32 7.55 1.17
C LYS A 460 -21.02 8.28 -0.16
N LEU A 461 -20.59 7.54 -1.18
CA LEU A 461 -20.78 7.89 -2.58
C LEU A 461 -21.94 7.06 -3.16
N ASN A 462 -23.02 7.69 -3.60
CA ASN A 462 -24.24 7.02 -4.03
C ASN A 462 -24.05 6.22 -5.34
N LYS A 463 -24.92 5.22 -5.54
CA LYS A 463 -24.82 4.24 -6.64
C LYS A 463 -24.70 4.84 -8.05
N LYS A 464 -25.37 5.96 -8.32
CA LYS A 464 -25.37 6.63 -9.63
C LYS A 464 -24.32 7.73 -9.74
N HIS A 465 -23.49 7.90 -8.70
CA HIS A 465 -22.53 8.99 -8.62
C HIS A 465 -21.13 8.50 -8.98
N THR A 466 -20.35 9.37 -9.61
CA THR A 466 -18.96 9.10 -10.01
C THR A 466 -18.03 10.17 -9.49
N LEU A 467 -16.94 9.79 -8.82
CA LEU A 467 -15.80 10.67 -8.57
C LEU A 467 -14.67 10.35 -9.57
N GLN A 468 -14.23 11.36 -10.31
CA GLN A 468 -13.18 11.25 -11.32
C GLN A 468 -12.02 12.22 -11.04
N GLY A 469 -10.80 11.70 -10.94
CA GLY A 469 -9.57 12.49 -10.69
C GLY A 469 -8.87 13.08 -11.92
N MET A 470 -9.59 13.20 -13.05
CA MET A 470 -9.08 13.82 -14.29
C MET A 470 -10.11 14.77 -14.88
N ASP A 471 -9.66 15.75 -15.67
CA ASP A 471 -10.56 16.68 -16.37
C ASP A 471 -11.04 16.14 -17.73
N GLU A 472 -11.68 17.00 -18.52
CA GLU A 472 -12.20 16.68 -19.86
C GLU A 472 -11.12 16.46 -20.93
N ASN A 473 -9.86 16.83 -20.65
CA ASN A 473 -8.70 16.66 -21.53
C ASN A 473 -7.80 15.50 -21.08
N ASP A 474 -8.32 14.60 -20.24
CA ASP A 474 -7.60 13.48 -19.62
C ASP A 474 -6.40 13.89 -18.73
N GLN A 475 -6.31 15.17 -18.33
CA GLN A 475 -5.28 15.62 -17.41
C GLN A 475 -5.65 15.18 -15.99
N SER A 476 -4.78 14.38 -15.38
CA SER A 476 -4.96 13.89 -14.00
C SER A 476 -4.47 14.92 -12.97
N TYR A 477 -5.18 15.00 -11.85
CA TYR A 477 -4.83 15.84 -10.71
C TYR A 477 -4.74 15.00 -9.43
N ALA A 478 -3.97 15.47 -8.46
CA ALA A 478 -3.74 14.74 -7.22
C ALA A 478 -4.54 15.32 -6.05
N VAL A 479 -5.03 14.42 -5.19
CA VAL A 479 -5.53 14.71 -3.85
C VAL A 479 -4.39 14.41 -2.88
N GLN A 480 -3.97 15.42 -2.11
CA GLN A 480 -2.69 15.40 -1.39
C GLN A 480 -2.80 15.85 0.06
N SER A 481 -2.03 15.20 0.94
CA SER A 481 -1.90 15.54 2.36
C SER A 481 -3.21 15.41 3.15
N PHE A 482 -3.97 14.35 2.89
CA PHE A 482 -5.21 14.04 3.62
C PHE A 482 -4.95 13.07 4.77
N LYS A 483 -5.64 13.30 5.88
CA LYS A 483 -5.71 12.35 6.99
C LYS A 483 -7.15 11.92 7.17
N PHE A 484 -7.41 10.62 7.28
CA PHE A 484 -8.75 10.07 7.46
C PHE A 484 -8.81 9.27 8.75
N GLY A 485 -9.88 9.52 9.50
CA GLY A 485 -10.14 8.88 10.78
C GLY A 485 -9.08 9.12 11.87
N ALA A 486 -9.24 8.41 12.97
CA ALA A 486 -8.37 8.49 14.14
C ALA A 486 -8.13 7.10 14.75
N LYS A 487 -7.13 7.01 15.62
CA LYS A 487 -6.89 5.79 16.40
C LYS A 487 -8.16 5.41 17.19
N ASP A 488 -8.54 4.14 17.13
CA ASP A 488 -9.72 3.57 17.80
C ASP A 488 -11.08 4.11 17.31
N GLN A 489 -11.13 4.82 16.16
CA GLN A 489 -12.38 5.19 15.50
C GLN A 489 -13.12 3.94 15.00
N LYS A 490 -14.41 3.83 15.32
CA LYS A 490 -15.24 2.67 14.95
C LYS A 490 -15.92 2.80 13.60
N THR A 491 -16.13 4.01 13.09
CA THR A 491 -16.70 4.20 11.76
C THR A 491 -15.64 3.92 10.69
N PRO A 492 -16.04 3.47 9.50
CA PRO A 492 -15.11 3.20 8.41
C PRO A 492 -14.29 4.46 8.06
N ALA A 493 -13.04 4.27 7.63
CA ALA A 493 -12.12 5.37 7.34
C ALA A 493 -11.61 5.34 5.89
N GLY A 494 -11.58 6.51 5.26
CA GLY A 494 -11.14 6.77 3.89
C GLY A 494 -11.73 8.10 3.39
N LEU A 495 -11.55 8.43 2.10
CA LEU A 495 -12.26 9.57 1.51
C LEU A 495 -13.79 9.42 1.66
N PHE A 496 -14.28 8.19 1.53
CA PHE A 496 -15.65 7.80 1.83
C PHE A 496 -15.68 6.73 2.93
N GLU A 497 -16.71 6.73 3.78
CA GLU A 497 -16.95 5.57 4.64
C GLU A 497 -17.43 4.37 3.79
N VAL A 498 -18.38 4.63 2.87
CA VAL A 498 -18.96 3.64 1.96
C VAL A 498 -18.94 4.14 0.51
N ASN A 499 -18.51 3.31 -0.44
CA ASN A 499 -18.67 3.59 -1.87
C ASN A 499 -19.73 2.68 -2.49
N GLU A 500 -20.83 3.21 -3.01
CA GLU A 500 -21.79 2.47 -3.85
C GLU A 500 -21.69 2.83 -5.33
N GLY A 501 -21.05 3.97 -5.63
CA GLY A 501 -20.89 4.52 -6.98
C GLY A 501 -19.59 4.09 -7.67
N THR A 502 -19.03 4.99 -8.49
CA THR A 502 -17.79 4.75 -9.22
C THR A 502 -16.70 5.74 -8.80
N ILE A 503 -15.54 5.26 -8.39
CA ILE A 503 -14.36 6.10 -8.13
C ILE A 503 -13.28 5.71 -9.12
N ARG A 504 -12.82 6.68 -9.93
CA ARG A 504 -11.84 6.39 -10.98
C ARG A 504 -10.82 7.46 -11.25
N ASN A 505 -9.68 7.04 -11.80
CA ASN A 505 -8.60 7.93 -12.26
C ASN A 505 -8.05 8.82 -11.14
N MET A 506 -7.93 8.29 -9.93
CA MET A 506 -7.53 9.05 -8.74
C MET A 506 -6.03 8.92 -8.47
N LEU A 507 -5.37 10.06 -8.22
CA LEU A 507 -3.99 10.11 -7.73
C LEU A 507 -3.96 10.59 -6.28
N LEU A 508 -3.66 9.68 -5.36
CA LEU A 508 -3.64 9.91 -3.93
C LEU A 508 -2.19 9.99 -3.43
N LYS A 509 -1.81 11.10 -2.80
CA LYS A 509 -0.44 11.31 -2.30
C LYS A 509 -0.44 11.74 -0.84
N GLN A 510 0.48 11.18 -0.05
CA GLN A 510 0.64 11.52 1.37
C GLN A 510 -0.68 11.37 2.15
N ILE A 511 -1.38 10.27 1.92
CA ILE A 511 -2.63 9.94 2.62
C ILE A 511 -2.32 9.16 3.89
N SER A 512 -2.93 9.52 5.01
CA SER A 512 -2.86 8.75 6.24
C SER A 512 -4.26 8.35 6.70
N SER A 513 -4.60 7.07 6.60
CA SER A 513 -5.87 6.53 7.12
C SER A 513 -5.65 5.76 8.41
N GLN A 514 -6.47 6.04 9.42
CA GLN A 514 -6.43 5.35 10.71
C GLN A 514 -7.85 5.04 11.22
N GLY A 515 -8.04 3.84 11.80
CA GLY A 515 -9.30 3.43 12.39
C GLY A 515 -9.19 2.11 13.15
N THR A 516 -10.32 1.56 13.58
CA THR A 516 -10.40 0.22 14.19
C THR A 516 -10.74 -0.81 13.14
N ASP A 517 -11.88 -0.66 12.48
CA ASP A 517 -12.37 -1.58 11.46
C ASP A 517 -12.68 -0.83 10.17
N TYR A 518 -12.56 -1.50 9.01
CA TYR A 518 -12.92 -0.96 7.69
C TYR A 518 -12.11 0.29 7.32
N VAL A 519 -10.81 0.11 7.09
CA VAL A 519 -9.87 1.21 6.85
C VAL A 519 -9.27 1.10 5.45
N GLY A 520 -9.35 2.19 4.67
CA GLY A 520 -8.67 2.35 3.40
C GLY A 520 -8.36 3.81 3.07
N THR A 521 -7.60 4.06 2.00
CA THR A 521 -7.34 5.44 1.54
C THR A 521 -8.51 6.03 0.75
N VAL A 522 -9.24 5.20 0.00
CA VAL A 522 -10.41 5.61 -0.79
C VAL A 522 -11.69 5.41 0.00
N CYS A 523 -11.93 4.19 0.47
CA CYS A 523 -13.10 3.93 1.30
C CYS A 523 -12.92 2.79 2.28
N GLY A 524 -13.61 2.85 3.41
CA GLY A 524 -13.62 1.74 4.34
C GLY A 524 -14.37 0.52 3.79
N VAL A 525 -15.52 0.76 3.14
CA VAL A 525 -16.35 -0.28 2.53
C VAL A 525 -16.64 0.05 1.06
N ASN A 526 -16.50 -0.94 0.17
CA ASN A 526 -16.78 -0.79 -1.25
C ASN A 526 -17.90 -1.72 -1.75
N TYR A 527 -19.02 -1.12 -2.16
CA TYR A 527 -20.14 -1.73 -2.85
C TYR A 527 -20.25 -1.34 -4.34
N GLY A 528 -19.33 -0.52 -4.83
CA GLY A 528 -19.31 -0.02 -6.20
C GLY A 528 -18.04 -0.39 -6.98
N THR A 529 -17.65 0.49 -7.90
CA THR A 529 -16.49 0.31 -8.77
C THR A 529 -15.31 1.18 -8.34
N LEU A 530 -14.13 0.58 -8.24
CA LEU A 530 -12.85 1.27 -8.07
C LEU A 530 -11.98 0.96 -9.29
N LYS A 531 -11.55 1.99 -10.02
CA LYS A 531 -10.78 1.82 -11.26
C LYS A 531 -9.65 2.83 -11.43
N ASN A 532 -8.45 2.38 -11.80
CA ASN A 532 -7.31 3.26 -12.09
C ASN A 532 -7.03 4.25 -10.94
N ILE A 533 -6.72 3.71 -9.77
CA ILE A 533 -6.42 4.51 -8.57
C ILE A 533 -4.99 4.23 -8.16
N SER A 534 -4.21 5.28 -7.91
CA SER A 534 -2.82 5.15 -7.46
C SER A 534 -2.60 5.86 -6.13
N VAL A 535 -2.03 5.15 -5.16
CA VAL A 535 -1.63 5.65 -3.83
C VAL A 535 -0.12 5.65 -3.72
N ASP A 536 0.48 6.76 -3.29
CA ASP A 536 1.94 6.92 -3.24
C ASP A 536 2.63 6.29 -2.02
N LYS A 537 3.96 6.18 -2.08
CA LYS A 537 4.79 5.54 -1.05
C LYS A 537 4.91 6.29 0.28
N LYS A 538 4.48 7.55 0.31
CA LYS A 538 4.47 8.38 1.53
C LYS A 538 3.16 8.21 2.32
N SER A 539 2.21 7.46 1.75
CA SER A 539 0.93 7.19 2.38
C SER A 539 1.02 6.02 3.37
N THR A 540 0.11 5.99 4.34
CA THR A 540 0.01 4.94 5.37
C THR A 540 -1.45 4.60 5.68
N VAL A 541 -1.72 3.31 5.91
CA VAL A 541 -3.04 2.81 6.35
C VAL A 541 -2.84 1.96 7.60
N LYS A 542 -3.57 2.28 8.68
CA LYS A 542 -3.47 1.55 9.96
C LYS A 542 -4.85 1.23 10.52
N GLY A 543 -5.12 -0.05 10.78
CA GLY A 543 -6.36 -0.50 11.40
C GLY A 543 -6.17 -1.73 12.30
N LYS A 544 -7.27 -2.32 12.77
CA LYS A 544 -7.29 -3.64 13.41
C LYS A 544 -7.86 -4.69 12.47
N LYS A 545 -9.12 -4.54 12.02
CA LYS A 545 -9.77 -5.51 11.12
C LYS A 545 -10.24 -4.88 9.81
N PHE A 546 -10.23 -5.65 8.72
CA PHE A 546 -10.69 -5.18 7.40
C PHE A 546 -9.91 -3.95 6.94
N VAL A 547 -8.61 -4.14 6.73
CA VAL A 547 -7.67 -3.07 6.41
C VAL A 547 -7.13 -3.29 5.01
N GLY A 548 -7.29 -2.31 4.13
CA GLY A 548 -6.69 -2.36 2.80
C GLY A 548 -6.04 -1.05 2.40
N GLY A 549 -4.95 -1.11 1.63
CA GLY A 549 -4.27 0.10 1.18
C GLY A 549 -5.19 1.05 0.38
N ILE A 550 -6.20 0.51 -0.30
CA ILE A 550 -7.22 1.28 -1.03
C ILE A 550 -8.59 1.15 -0.38
N THR A 551 -9.05 -0.08 -0.09
CA THR A 551 -10.32 -0.30 0.62
C THR A 551 -10.27 -1.40 1.68
N GLY A 552 -11.00 -1.22 2.77
CA GLY A 552 -11.02 -2.16 3.88
C GLY A 552 -11.76 -3.47 3.57
N SER A 553 -12.99 -3.38 3.06
CA SER A 553 -13.86 -4.53 2.81
C SER A 553 -14.81 -4.27 1.64
N ASP A 554 -15.28 -5.34 1.01
CA ASP A 554 -16.38 -5.27 0.06
C ASP A 554 -17.77 -5.48 0.72
N ILE A 555 -17.82 -5.92 1.98
CA ILE A 555 -19.07 -6.12 2.76
C ILE A 555 -19.03 -5.44 4.14
N THR A 556 -20.22 -5.15 4.69
CA THR A 556 -20.43 -4.82 6.12
C THR A 556 -21.12 -5.97 6.85
N GLY A 557 -20.72 -6.25 8.10
CA GLY A 557 -21.47 -7.15 9.01
C GLY A 557 -20.58 -8.12 9.78
N LYS A 558 -21.18 -9.14 10.42
CA LYS A 558 -20.42 -10.29 10.95
C LYS A 558 -20.08 -11.21 9.77
N PRO A 559 -18.82 -11.32 9.32
CA PRO A 559 -18.50 -11.92 8.03
C PRO A 559 -18.74 -13.45 7.95
N LEU A 560 -19.19 -14.07 9.05
CA LEU A 560 -19.03 -15.50 9.33
C LEU A 560 -20.14 -16.10 10.23
N ASP A 561 -21.27 -15.40 10.49
CA ASP A 561 -22.34 -15.86 11.42
C ASP A 561 -23.60 -16.40 10.71
N THR A 562 -23.60 -16.53 9.38
CA THR A 562 -24.79 -16.95 8.62
C THR A 562 -24.70 -18.43 8.23
N GLY A 563 -24.83 -19.31 9.23
CA GLY A 563 -24.89 -20.74 9.02
C GLY A 563 -25.68 -21.10 7.74
N THR A 564 -25.00 -21.74 6.79
CA THR A 564 -25.57 -22.35 5.58
C THR A 564 -26.17 -21.46 4.48
N GLU A 565 -26.22 -20.14 4.60
CA GLU A 565 -26.74 -19.30 3.50
C GLU A 565 -25.62 -18.73 2.62
N LYS A 566 -25.69 -19.02 1.31
CA LYS A 566 -24.96 -18.28 0.29
C LYS A 566 -25.22 -16.79 0.56
N LEU A 567 -24.18 -16.05 0.92
CA LEU A 567 -24.30 -14.60 1.04
C LEU A 567 -24.39 -14.04 -0.38
N ILE A 568 -25.57 -14.16 -0.99
CA ILE A 568 -25.90 -13.51 -2.24
C ILE A 568 -25.96 -12.03 -1.92
N LEU A 569 -24.98 -11.29 -2.40
CA LEU A 569 -24.99 -9.85 -2.31
C LEU A 569 -25.94 -9.33 -3.38
N VAL A 570 -27.12 -8.89 -2.93
CA VAL A 570 -28.07 -8.19 -3.79
C VAL A 570 -27.57 -6.77 -4.01
N GLY A 571 -27.28 -6.38 -5.24
CA GLY A 571 -26.81 -5.03 -5.53
C GLY A 571 -25.95 -4.90 -6.77
N THR A 572 -25.17 -3.83 -6.84
CA THR A 572 -24.29 -3.51 -7.98
C THR A 572 -23.07 -4.43 -8.01
N MET A 573 -22.60 -4.85 -9.19
CA MET A 573 -21.32 -5.55 -9.32
C MET A 573 -20.17 -4.70 -8.77
N ARG A 574 -19.35 -5.33 -7.94
CA ARG A 574 -18.15 -4.71 -7.36
C ARG A 574 -16.96 -5.00 -8.27
N THR A 575 -16.24 -3.95 -8.65
CA THR A 575 -15.10 -4.07 -9.57
C THR A 575 -13.87 -3.41 -8.97
N TYR A 576 -12.74 -4.11 -9.02
CA TYR A 576 -11.42 -3.62 -8.64
C TYR A 576 -10.48 -3.79 -9.83
N ASP A 577 -10.18 -2.70 -10.52
CA ASP A 577 -9.46 -2.74 -11.79
C ASP A 577 -8.31 -1.71 -11.79
N SER A 578 -7.10 -2.15 -12.08
CA SER A 578 -5.94 -1.28 -12.26
C SER A 578 -5.65 -0.42 -11.01
N LEU A 579 -5.70 -1.04 -9.83
CA LEU A 579 -5.48 -0.36 -8.55
C LEU A 579 -4.03 -0.51 -8.10
N LYS A 580 -3.36 0.60 -7.79
CA LYS A 580 -1.96 0.64 -7.38
C LYS A 580 -1.79 1.19 -5.97
N ASN A 581 -1.35 0.34 -5.05
CA ASN A 581 -0.97 0.76 -3.71
C ASN A 581 0.55 0.81 -3.53
N SER A 582 1.08 1.92 -3.05
CA SER A 582 2.45 2.00 -2.52
C SER A 582 2.49 2.36 -1.03
N ALA A 583 1.33 2.54 -0.38
CA ALA A 583 1.25 2.88 1.03
C ALA A 583 1.66 1.70 1.92
N ARG A 584 2.28 1.99 3.07
CA ARG A 584 2.45 0.98 4.13
C ARG A 584 1.09 0.65 4.74
N VAL A 585 0.78 -0.64 4.86
CA VAL A 585 -0.51 -1.12 5.39
C VAL A 585 -0.25 -1.98 6.63
N GLU A 586 -0.84 -1.62 7.75
CA GLU A 586 -0.69 -2.31 9.03
C GLU A 586 -2.05 -2.67 9.61
N GLY A 587 -2.22 -3.93 10.03
CA GLY A 587 -3.45 -4.40 10.66
C GLY A 587 -3.26 -5.59 11.60
N GLU A 588 -4.36 -6.10 12.16
CA GLU A 588 -4.37 -7.36 12.91
C GLU A 588 -4.96 -8.49 12.07
N LYS A 589 -6.08 -8.24 11.37
CA LYS A 589 -6.83 -9.28 10.66
C LYS A 589 -7.50 -8.79 9.38
N PHE A 590 -7.49 -9.63 8.35
CA PHE A 590 -8.02 -9.27 7.01
C PHE A 590 -7.31 -8.03 6.47
N VAL A 591 -6.00 -8.18 6.25
CA VAL A 591 -5.11 -7.09 5.86
C VAL A 591 -4.66 -7.31 4.43
N GLY A 592 -4.93 -6.36 3.55
CA GLY A 592 -4.56 -6.41 2.13
C GLY A 592 -3.77 -5.18 1.67
N GLY A 593 -2.83 -5.33 0.76
CA GLY A 593 -2.22 -4.14 0.13
C GLY A 593 -3.22 -3.32 -0.69
N VAL A 594 -4.28 -3.94 -1.21
CA VAL A 594 -5.35 -3.25 -1.95
C VAL A 594 -6.69 -3.40 -1.24
N VAL A 595 -7.12 -4.64 -0.97
CA VAL A 595 -8.43 -4.98 -0.37
C VAL A 595 -8.24 -5.84 0.88
N GLY A 596 -8.78 -5.44 2.03
CA GLY A 596 -8.67 -6.25 3.25
C GLY A 596 -9.48 -7.56 3.18
N TYR A 597 -10.75 -7.48 2.81
CA TYR A 597 -11.69 -8.61 2.78
C TYR A 597 -12.57 -8.59 1.53
N LEU A 598 -12.72 -9.76 0.90
CA LEU A 598 -13.49 -9.95 -0.33
C LEU A 598 -14.40 -11.18 -0.22
N ASN A 599 -15.70 -11.04 -0.55
CA ASN A 599 -16.66 -12.14 -0.54
C ASN A 599 -17.59 -12.12 -1.78
N GLY A 600 -17.49 -13.18 -2.57
CA GLY A 600 -17.47 -13.09 -4.02
C GLY A 600 -18.68 -13.43 -4.84
N ILE A 601 -19.90 -13.43 -4.30
CA ILE A 601 -21.09 -13.69 -5.12
C ILE A 601 -22.06 -12.51 -5.07
N CYS A 602 -22.28 -11.88 -6.23
CA CYS A 602 -23.34 -10.89 -6.42
C CYS A 602 -24.42 -11.40 -7.37
N ILE A 603 -25.66 -10.99 -7.09
CA ILE A 603 -26.80 -11.13 -8.00
C ILE A 603 -27.34 -9.72 -8.20
N GLU A 604 -27.18 -9.20 -9.42
CA GLU A 604 -27.63 -7.84 -9.75
C GLU A 604 -29.15 -7.73 -9.81
N ASP A 605 -29.81 -8.78 -10.30
CA ASP A 605 -31.25 -8.89 -10.41
C ASP A 605 -31.76 -10.05 -9.54
N PRO A 606 -32.35 -9.77 -8.36
CA PRO A 606 -32.91 -10.81 -7.50
C PRO A 606 -33.97 -11.70 -8.16
N SER A 607 -34.56 -11.24 -9.28
CA SER A 607 -35.51 -12.03 -10.08
C SER A 607 -34.83 -13.04 -11.01
N LYS A 608 -33.51 -12.96 -11.19
CA LYS A 608 -32.67 -13.88 -11.97
C LYS A 608 -31.53 -14.46 -11.11
N PRO A 609 -31.84 -15.27 -10.10
CA PRO A 609 -30.85 -15.83 -9.19
C PRO A 609 -29.84 -16.78 -9.85
N GLU A 610 -30.06 -17.17 -11.11
CA GLU A 610 -29.12 -17.91 -11.96
C GLU A 610 -27.97 -17.05 -12.50
N ASP A 611 -28.13 -15.72 -12.60
CA ASP A 611 -27.13 -14.79 -13.12
C ASP A 611 -26.10 -14.39 -12.04
N VAL A 612 -25.57 -15.37 -11.30
CA VAL A 612 -24.53 -15.17 -10.29
C VAL A 612 -23.24 -14.71 -10.97
N GLN A 613 -22.76 -13.52 -10.61
CA GLN A 613 -21.48 -13.00 -11.07
C GLN A 613 -20.45 -12.98 -9.94
N SER A 614 -19.25 -13.46 -10.25
CA SER A 614 -18.12 -13.43 -9.32
C SER A 614 -17.49 -12.05 -9.29
N ILE A 615 -17.20 -11.53 -8.09
CA ILE A 615 -16.40 -10.31 -7.94
C ILE A 615 -15.01 -10.53 -8.55
N SER A 616 -14.43 -9.48 -9.14
CA SER A 616 -13.15 -9.55 -9.84
C SER A 616 -12.16 -8.47 -9.40
N VAL A 617 -10.94 -8.90 -9.07
CA VAL A 617 -9.77 -8.05 -8.81
C VAL A 617 -8.77 -8.26 -9.94
N LYS A 618 -8.56 -7.25 -10.75
CA LYS A 618 -7.82 -7.33 -12.02
C LYS A 618 -6.74 -6.28 -12.12
N GLU A 619 -5.56 -6.71 -12.55
CA GLU A 619 -4.45 -5.81 -12.93
C GLU A 619 -4.05 -4.85 -11.79
N CYS A 620 -4.21 -5.30 -10.54
CA CYS A 620 -3.87 -4.53 -9.35
C CYS A 620 -2.40 -4.75 -8.96
N GLU A 621 -1.76 -3.68 -8.51
CA GLU A 621 -0.36 -3.67 -8.09
C GLU A 621 -0.21 -3.22 -6.64
N ASN A 622 0.63 -3.91 -5.86
CA ASN A 622 1.06 -3.46 -4.54
C ASN A 622 2.59 -3.36 -4.46
N TYR A 623 3.09 -2.21 -4.01
CA TYR A 623 4.50 -1.97 -3.69
C TYR A 623 4.72 -1.62 -2.21
N GLY A 624 3.61 -1.40 -1.49
CA GLY A 624 3.62 -1.08 -0.07
C GLY A 624 3.94 -2.31 0.77
N TYR A 625 4.70 -2.13 1.86
CA TYR A 625 4.90 -3.19 2.83
C TYR A 625 3.61 -3.41 3.64
N VAL A 626 3.12 -4.65 3.62
CA VAL A 626 1.89 -5.07 4.32
C VAL A 626 2.28 -5.89 5.54
N THR A 627 1.84 -5.48 6.73
CA THR A 627 2.13 -6.16 7.99
C THR A 627 0.85 -6.50 8.75
N GLY A 628 0.82 -7.69 9.33
CA GLY A 628 -0.29 -8.15 10.14
C GLY A 628 0.16 -8.98 11.35
N THR A 629 -0.50 -8.80 12.49
CA THR A 629 -0.18 -9.55 13.71
C THR A 629 -1.03 -10.81 13.90
N GLY A 630 -2.23 -10.85 13.32
CA GLY A 630 -3.24 -11.91 13.48
C GLY A 630 -3.37 -12.81 12.26
N GLN A 631 -4.44 -12.68 11.47
CA GLN A 631 -4.82 -13.64 10.43
C GLN A 631 -5.15 -12.99 9.08
N CYS A 632 -4.95 -13.74 7.98
CA CYS A 632 -5.36 -13.36 6.61
C CYS A 632 -4.67 -12.07 6.14
N ILE A 633 -3.41 -12.20 5.76
CA ILE A 633 -2.52 -11.09 5.40
C ILE A 633 -2.06 -11.31 3.96
N GLY A 634 -2.47 -10.42 3.05
CA GLY A 634 -2.17 -10.54 1.63
C GLY A 634 -1.55 -9.29 1.04
N GLY A 635 -0.61 -9.43 0.12
CA GLY A 635 -0.08 -8.26 -0.59
C GLY A 635 -1.09 -7.57 -1.50
N ILE A 636 -2.14 -8.25 -1.96
CA ILE A 636 -3.27 -7.63 -2.70
C ILE A 636 -4.55 -7.75 -1.88
N VAL A 637 -4.93 -8.98 -1.50
CA VAL A 637 -6.19 -9.28 -0.81
C VAL A 637 -5.92 -10.03 0.51
N GLY A 638 -6.43 -9.56 1.65
CA GLY A 638 -6.27 -10.28 2.92
C GLY A 638 -6.99 -11.63 2.93
N TYR A 639 -8.31 -11.61 2.72
CA TYR A 639 -9.16 -12.80 2.59
C TYR A 639 -9.98 -12.75 1.30
N ASN A 640 -9.91 -13.82 0.51
CA ASN A 640 -10.70 -13.99 -0.70
C ASN A 640 -11.66 -15.16 -0.54
N ARG A 641 -12.96 -14.93 -0.74
CA ARG A 641 -13.96 -15.99 -0.85
C ARG A 641 -14.72 -15.89 -2.15
N LEU A 642 -14.84 -17.00 -2.90
CA LEU A 642 -15.70 -17.13 -4.10
C LEU A 642 -15.49 -16.04 -5.18
N SER A 643 -14.34 -15.36 -5.21
CA SER A 643 -14.04 -14.29 -6.17
C SER A 643 -12.85 -14.65 -7.05
N SER A 644 -12.66 -13.87 -8.13
CA SER A 644 -11.53 -14.00 -9.05
C SER A 644 -10.46 -12.94 -8.81
N ILE A 645 -9.19 -13.35 -8.82
CA ILE A 645 -8.02 -12.47 -8.77
C ILE A 645 -7.13 -12.80 -9.97
N GLU A 646 -6.93 -11.83 -10.85
CA GLU A 646 -6.30 -12.02 -12.15
C GLU A 646 -5.25 -10.94 -12.43
N LYS A 647 -4.07 -11.35 -12.92
CA LYS A 647 -3.00 -10.44 -13.39
C LYS A 647 -2.53 -9.43 -12.34
N CYS A 648 -2.60 -9.79 -11.06
CA CYS A 648 -2.15 -8.90 -9.99
C CYS A 648 -0.66 -9.11 -9.68
N LEU A 649 0.02 -8.04 -9.28
CA LEU A 649 1.44 -8.03 -8.97
C LEU A 649 1.69 -7.43 -7.57
N SER A 650 2.42 -8.15 -6.71
CA SER A 650 2.81 -7.64 -5.40
C SER A 650 4.32 -7.66 -5.22
N VAL A 651 4.94 -6.49 -5.03
CA VAL A 651 6.39 -6.31 -4.89
C VAL A 651 6.65 -5.50 -3.61
N PRO A 652 6.43 -6.09 -2.42
CA PRO A 652 6.62 -5.39 -1.16
C PRO A 652 8.11 -5.06 -0.97
N VAL A 653 8.44 -3.77 -0.94
CA VAL A 653 9.83 -3.31 -0.76
C VAL A 653 10.09 -3.01 0.72
N LEU A 654 10.99 -3.78 1.33
CA LEU A 654 11.46 -3.56 2.69
C LEU A 654 12.67 -2.60 2.68
N THR A 655 12.75 -1.78 3.71
CA THR A 655 13.99 -1.07 4.08
C THR A 655 15.00 -2.06 4.66
N LYS A 656 16.29 -1.67 4.70
CA LYS A 656 17.35 -2.49 5.30
C LYS A 656 17.06 -2.85 6.77
N GLU A 657 16.51 -1.90 7.53
CA GLU A 657 16.13 -2.11 8.93
C GLU A 657 14.96 -3.09 9.08
N GLU A 658 13.96 -3.00 8.20
CA GLU A 658 12.83 -3.94 8.18
C GLU A 658 13.31 -5.37 7.83
N GLU A 659 14.29 -5.51 6.92
CA GLU A 659 14.89 -6.81 6.59
C GLU A 659 15.69 -7.41 7.75
N GLU A 660 16.47 -6.58 8.47
CA GLU A 660 17.23 -7.02 9.64
C GLU A 660 16.31 -7.50 10.77
N LYS A 661 15.23 -6.75 11.05
CA LYS A 661 14.20 -7.17 12.02
C LYS A 661 13.51 -8.46 11.61
N LEU A 662 13.22 -8.63 10.32
CA LEU A 662 12.64 -9.87 9.80
C LEU A 662 13.57 -11.06 10.04
N ARG A 663 14.86 -10.89 9.73
CA ARG A 663 15.90 -11.90 9.94
C ARG A 663 16.06 -12.29 11.40
N GLU A 664 16.09 -11.32 12.30
CA GLU A 664 16.14 -11.58 13.74
C GLU A 664 14.87 -12.29 14.24
N ALA A 665 13.69 -11.83 13.80
CA ALA A 665 12.42 -12.46 14.16
C ALA A 665 12.34 -13.91 13.66
N ALA A 666 12.83 -14.21 12.45
CA ALA A 666 12.92 -15.56 11.94
C ALA A 666 13.82 -16.43 12.84
N LYS A 667 15.08 -16.02 13.05
CA LYS A 667 16.04 -16.78 13.88
C LYS A 667 15.55 -17.04 15.31
N ASN A 668 14.77 -16.13 15.87
CA ASN A 668 14.25 -16.20 17.22
C ASN A 668 12.83 -16.82 17.32
N TYR A 669 12.27 -17.36 16.23
CA TYR A 669 10.93 -17.97 16.20
C TYR A 669 9.80 -16.98 16.59
N GLN A 670 9.95 -15.71 16.20
CA GLN A 670 9.07 -14.59 16.57
C GLN A 670 8.28 -14.01 15.39
N LEU A 671 8.19 -14.75 14.27
CA LEU A 671 7.36 -14.36 13.14
C LEU A 671 5.88 -14.26 13.57
N LYS A 672 5.16 -13.32 12.96
CA LYS A 672 3.75 -13.02 13.25
C LYS A 672 2.89 -13.22 12.00
N GLY A 673 1.58 -13.34 12.20
CA GLY A 673 0.63 -13.50 11.12
C GLY A 673 0.40 -14.97 10.73
N ASP A 674 -0.85 -15.36 10.60
CA ASP A 674 -1.27 -16.66 10.08
C ASP A 674 -2.05 -16.44 8.77
N PHE A 675 -1.96 -17.38 7.82
CA PHE A 675 -2.53 -17.24 6.47
C PHE A 675 -1.95 -16.01 5.75
N VAL A 676 -0.68 -16.10 5.38
CA VAL A 676 0.09 -15.00 4.80
C VAL A 676 0.44 -15.31 3.35
N GLY A 677 0.06 -14.42 2.43
CA GLY A 677 0.33 -14.58 1.00
C GLY A 677 0.87 -13.32 0.33
N GLY A 678 1.74 -13.49 -0.66
CA GLY A 678 2.18 -12.35 -1.47
C GLY A 678 1.06 -11.69 -2.27
N ILE A 679 0.05 -12.46 -2.69
CA ILE A 679 -1.18 -11.95 -3.33
C ILE A 679 -2.37 -12.06 -2.37
N VAL A 680 -2.62 -13.26 -1.82
CA VAL A 680 -3.79 -13.53 -0.97
C VAL A 680 -3.42 -14.22 0.33
N GLY A 681 -3.85 -13.70 1.48
CA GLY A 681 -3.65 -14.38 2.76
C GLY A 681 -4.32 -15.77 2.80
N LEU A 682 -5.64 -15.79 2.64
CA LEU A 682 -6.46 -17.01 2.59
C LEU A 682 -7.38 -16.98 1.37
N ASN A 683 -7.31 -18.02 0.54
CA ASN A 683 -8.14 -18.19 -0.64
C ASN A 683 -9.15 -19.34 -0.42
N ASP A 684 -10.39 -18.95 -0.17
CA ASP A 684 -11.54 -19.80 0.13
C ASP A 684 -12.44 -19.94 -1.11
N ASP A 685 -12.26 -21.04 -1.85
CA ASP A 685 -13.06 -21.33 -3.05
C ASP A 685 -13.02 -20.21 -4.12
N GLY A 686 -11.95 -19.42 -4.15
CA GLY A 686 -11.70 -18.36 -5.13
C GLY A 686 -10.68 -18.72 -6.22
N ILE A 687 -10.75 -18.07 -7.36
CA ILE A 687 -9.88 -18.34 -8.52
C ILE A 687 -8.71 -17.35 -8.52
N ILE A 688 -7.48 -17.84 -8.69
CA ILE A 688 -6.27 -17.01 -8.83
C ILE A 688 -5.57 -17.39 -10.14
N THR A 689 -5.35 -16.41 -11.02
CA THR A 689 -4.68 -16.63 -12.30
C THR A 689 -3.70 -15.53 -12.70
N LYS A 690 -2.60 -15.89 -13.34
CA LYS A 690 -1.62 -14.94 -13.91
C LYS A 690 -1.05 -13.91 -12.90
N CYS A 691 -1.05 -14.20 -11.61
CA CYS A 691 -0.56 -13.29 -10.58
C CYS A 691 0.91 -13.57 -10.25
N SER A 692 1.67 -12.56 -9.83
CA SER A 692 3.09 -12.73 -9.47
C SER A 692 3.47 -11.94 -8.23
N THR A 693 4.41 -12.46 -7.45
CA THR A 693 4.98 -11.76 -6.28
C THR A 693 6.47 -11.54 -6.48
N GLY A 694 6.97 -10.33 -6.24
CA GLY A 694 8.36 -9.94 -6.48
C GLY A 694 8.69 -9.80 -7.97
N LYS A 695 9.97 -9.50 -8.25
CA LYS A 695 10.57 -9.45 -9.59
C LYS A 695 11.99 -10.01 -9.53
N GLU A 696 12.52 -10.45 -10.67
CA GLU A 696 13.84 -11.08 -10.81
C GLU A 696 15.00 -10.23 -10.24
N ASP A 697 14.98 -8.92 -10.49
CA ASP A 697 16.03 -8.00 -10.05
C ASP A 697 15.74 -7.29 -8.71
N GLU A 698 14.65 -7.64 -8.02
CA GLU A 698 14.20 -6.97 -6.79
C GLU A 698 14.00 -7.94 -5.63
N LYS A 699 14.89 -7.86 -4.62
CA LYS A 699 14.77 -8.64 -3.39
C LYS A 699 13.47 -8.27 -2.66
N SER A 700 12.53 -9.22 -2.63
CA SER A 700 11.21 -9.07 -2.01
C SER A 700 10.97 -10.20 -1.00
N PHE A 701 10.09 -9.96 -0.02
CA PHE A 701 9.82 -10.93 1.04
C PHE A 701 8.32 -11.13 1.29
N VAL A 702 7.93 -12.37 1.55
CA VAL A 702 6.67 -12.74 2.17
C VAL A 702 6.99 -13.48 3.46
N ALA A 703 6.58 -12.93 4.60
CA ALA A 703 6.94 -13.46 5.90
C ALA A 703 5.73 -13.60 6.82
N GLY A 704 5.61 -14.76 7.46
CA GLY A 704 4.51 -15.06 8.36
C GLY A 704 4.87 -16.13 9.39
N ARG A 705 4.00 -16.39 10.36
CA ARG A 705 4.18 -17.49 11.31
C ARG A 705 3.72 -18.82 10.71
N ARG A 706 2.47 -18.92 10.27
CA ARG A 706 1.87 -20.17 9.76
C ARG A 706 1.11 -19.96 8.46
N TYR A 707 1.09 -21.00 7.61
CA TYR A 707 0.35 -20.99 6.35
C TYR A 707 0.84 -19.84 5.47
N VAL A 708 2.11 -19.92 5.07
CA VAL A 708 2.82 -18.83 4.40
C VAL A 708 3.10 -19.22 2.95
N GLY A 709 2.65 -18.42 2.00
CA GLY A 709 2.78 -18.69 0.57
C GLY A 709 3.29 -17.49 -0.22
N GLY A 710 4.16 -17.70 -1.20
CA GLY A 710 4.59 -16.60 -2.08
C GLY A 710 3.44 -15.99 -2.88
N ILE A 711 2.40 -16.76 -3.21
CA ILE A 711 1.16 -16.25 -3.83
C ILE A 711 -0.01 -16.31 -2.85
N SER A 712 -0.30 -17.48 -2.26
CA SER A 712 -1.43 -17.65 -1.33
C SER A 712 -1.04 -18.35 -0.03
N GLY A 713 -1.37 -17.80 1.14
CA GLY A 713 -1.06 -18.48 2.41
C GLY A 713 -1.72 -19.86 2.53
N PHE A 714 -2.98 -19.97 2.11
CA PHE A 714 -3.71 -21.23 2.03
C PHE A 714 -4.70 -21.19 0.86
N HIS A 715 -4.51 -22.11 -0.08
CA HIS A 715 -5.46 -22.43 -1.14
C HIS A 715 -6.41 -23.57 -0.70
N MET A 716 -7.63 -23.22 -0.32
CA MET A 716 -8.55 -24.11 0.41
C MET A 716 -9.87 -24.34 -0.33
N LYS A 717 -10.27 -25.62 -0.44
CA LYS A 717 -11.65 -26.02 -0.76
C LYS A 717 -12.39 -26.47 0.51
N ILE A 718 -13.60 -25.95 0.74
CA ILE A 718 -14.47 -26.41 1.83
C ILE A 718 -15.33 -27.58 1.36
N GLU A 719 -15.32 -28.68 2.11
CA GLU A 719 -16.22 -29.82 1.88
C GLU A 719 -17.64 -29.50 2.36
N ASN A 720 -18.66 -29.86 1.58
CA ASN A 720 -20.09 -29.63 1.88
C ASN A 720 -20.52 -28.15 2.01
N SER A 721 -19.93 -27.23 1.24
CA SER A 721 -20.32 -25.80 1.23
C SER A 721 -21.69 -25.50 0.60
N GLY A 722 -22.36 -26.49 0.00
CA GLY A 722 -23.61 -26.30 -0.75
C GLY A 722 -23.47 -25.49 -2.05
N ALA A 723 -22.23 -25.15 -2.44
CA ALA A 723 -21.88 -24.54 -3.73
C ALA A 723 -21.53 -25.60 -4.79
N ILE A 724 -21.45 -25.18 -6.05
CA ILE A 724 -21.18 -26.02 -7.22
C ILE A 724 -19.97 -26.91 -6.94
N ASP A 725 -20.10 -28.22 -7.19
CA ASP A 725 -19.06 -29.20 -6.95
C ASP A 725 -17.96 -29.16 -8.03
N THR A 726 -17.32 -28.00 -8.18
CA THR A 726 -16.24 -27.75 -9.14
C THR A 726 -14.89 -27.78 -8.47
N GLU A 727 -13.88 -28.16 -9.25
CA GLU A 727 -12.48 -27.99 -8.90
C GLU A 727 -12.19 -26.51 -8.59
N LEU A 728 -11.55 -26.28 -7.46
CA LEU A 728 -10.90 -25.03 -7.12
C LEU A 728 -9.53 -25.03 -7.80
N VAL A 729 -9.35 -24.11 -8.74
CA VAL A 729 -8.14 -24.05 -9.57
C VAL A 729 -7.38 -22.77 -9.30
N MET A 730 -6.09 -22.92 -9.01
CA MET A 730 -5.11 -21.85 -8.98
C MET A 730 -4.08 -22.08 -10.09
N ASP A 731 -4.19 -21.32 -11.17
CA ASP A 731 -3.44 -21.51 -12.41
C ASP A 731 -2.42 -20.37 -12.61
N GLY A 732 -1.15 -20.69 -12.53
CA GLY A 732 -0.09 -19.71 -12.75
C GLY A 732 -0.07 -19.20 -14.17
N ASP A 733 -0.48 -20.01 -15.15
CA ASP A 733 -0.35 -19.71 -16.58
C ASP A 733 1.07 -19.18 -16.90
N GLY A 734 2.09 -19.84 -16.33
CA GLY A 734 3.50 -19.47 -16.48
C GLY A 734 3.99 -18.36 -15.54
N SER A 735 3.14 -17.86 -14.63
CA SER A 735 3.51 -16.88 -13.61
C SER A 735 4.39 -17.47 -12.51
N ALA A 736 5.07 -16.59 -11.78
CA ALA A 736 6.06 -16.99 -10.80
C ALA A 736 6.01 -16.19 -9.49
N ASN A 737 6.47 -16.83 -8.42
CA ASN A 737 6.90 -16.13 -7.21
C ASN A 737 8.42 -15.90 -7.28
N PHE A 738 8.84 -14.64 -7.19
CA PHE A 738 10.22 -14.21 -7.08
C PHE A 738 10.60 -13.81 -5.65
N ALA A 739 9.62 -13.61 -4.76
CA ALA A 739 9.89 -13.21 -3.38
C ALA A 739 10.40 -14.37 -2.53
N ASN A 740 11.29 -14.08 -1.59
CA ASN A 740 11.71 -15.04 -0.57
C ASN A 740 10.55 -15.26 0.42
N VAL A 741 10.21 -16.51 0.67
CA VAL A 741 9.11 -16.91 1.55
C VAL A 741 9.67 -17.49 2.84
N ILE A 742 9.41 -16.79 3.95
CA ILE A 742 9.96 -17.09 5.26
C ILE A 742 8.81 -17.38 6.23
N GLY A 743 8.78 -18.56 6.83
CA GLY A 743 7.78 -18.86 7.85
C GLY A 743 8.24 -19.79 8.96
N SER A 744 7.39 -19.98 9.98
CA SER A 744 7.63 -21.01 10.99
C SER A 744 7.06 -22.35 10.56
N GLN A 745 5.80 -22.37 10.09
CA GLN A 745 5.09 -23.59 9.73
C GLN A 745 4.27 -23.48 8.43
N TYR A 746 4.14 -24.57 7.68
CA TYR A 746 3.38 -24.68 6.42
C TYR A 746 3.78 -23.60 5.42
N VAL A 747 5.02 -23.66 4.94
CA VAL A 747 5.62 -22.63 4.09
C VAL A 747 5.75 -23.12 2.65
N GLY A 748 5.27 -22.36 1.68
CA GLY A 748 5.41 -22.70 0.27
C GLY A 748 5.81 -21.53 -0.60
N GLY A 749 6.65 -21.78 -1.61
CA GLY A 749 6.99 -20.74 -2.57
C GLY A 749 5.79 -20.22 -3.37
N ILE A 750 4.74 -21.04 -3.53
CA ILE A 750 3.48 -20.62 -4.15
C ILE A 750 2.35 -20.58 -3.13
N THR A 751 2.13 -21.67 -2.39
CA THR A 751 1.11 -21.70 -1.34
C THR A 751 1.56 -22.42 -0.07
N GLY A 752 1.19 -21.94 1.12
CA GLY A 752 1.53 -22.66 2.35
C GLY A 752 0.87 -24.04 2.42
N VAL A 753 -0.39 -24.13 1.98
CA VAL A 753 -1.18 -25.36 1.95
C VAL A 753 -2.05 -25.41 0.69
N ASN A 754 -2.04 -26.57 0.03
CA ASN A 754 -2.98 -26.94 -1.02
C ASN A 754 -3.82 -28.13 -0.54
N GLY A 755 -5.11 -27.92 -0.27
CA GLY A 755 -5.96 -28.99 0.27
C GLY A 755 -7.41 -28.61 0.58
N SER A 756 -8.15 -29.55 1.17
CA SER A 756 -9.49 -29.33 1.73
C SER A 756 -9.48 -29.29 3.25
N VAL A 757 -10.55 -28.71 3.80
CA VAL A 757 -10.78 -28.62 5.25
C VAL A 757 -12.21 -29.08 5.57
N GLN A 758 -12.34 -29.91 6.60
CA GLN A 758 -13.63 -30.28 7.19
C GLN A 758 -14.07 -29.23 8.21
N GLY A 759 -15.36 -28.86 8.20
CA GLY A 759 -15.95 -27.89 9.14
C GLY A 759 -16.30 -26.54 8.50
N LYS A 760 -16.63 -25.53 9.32
CA LYS A 760 -16.98 -24.18 8.83
C LYS A 760 -15.78 -23.24 8.92
N ILE A 761 -15.55 -22.44 7.88
CA ILE A 761 -14.49 -21.41 7.89
C ILE A 761 -14.65 -20.38 9.01
N SER A 762 -15.90 -20.16 9.46
CA SER A 762 -16.21 -19.36 10.64
C SER A 762 -15.53 -19.87 11.90
N ASP A 763 -15.34 -21.18 12.04
CA ASP A 763 -14.75 -21.75 13.25
C ASP A 763 -13.24 -21.46 13.29
N ILE A 764 -12.60 -21.44 12.13
CA ILE A 764 -11.18 -21.16 11.95
C ILE A 764 -10.88 -19.67 12.14
N LEU A 765 -11.79 -18.81 11.66
CA LEU A 765 -11.61 -17.38 11.67
C LEU A 765 -12.23 -16.71 12.92
N ASN A 766 -13.38 -17.12 13.46
CA ASN A 766 -14.10 -16.29 14.46
C ASN A 766 -13.65 -16.43 15.91
N GLN A 767 -13.04 -17.52 16.32
CA GLN A 767 -12.58 -17.64 17.70
C GLN A 767 -11.11 -17.25 17.77
N ASP A 768 -10.65 -16.78 18.93
CA ASP A 768 -9.25 -16.88 19.35
C ASP A 768 -8.88 -18.37 19.51
N VAL A 769 -9.25 -19.20 18.52
CA VAL A 769 -8.97 -20.63 18.49
C VAL A 769 -7.47 -20.71 18.55
N ASN A 770 -7.00 -21.48 19.50
CA ASN A 770 -5.66 -22.01 19.45
C ASN A 770 -5.57 -22.80 18.14
N LEU A 771 -5.11 -22.16 17.05
CA LEU A 771 -4.89 -22.74 15.72
C LEU A 771 -3.99 -24.00 15.78
N ASN A 772 -3.44 -24.34 16.95
CA ASN A 772 -2.92 -25.67 17.27
C ASN A 772 -3.95 -26.80 17.06
N ASN A 773 -5.26 -26.52 17.14
CA ASN A 773 -6.34 -27.47 16.84
C ASN A 773 -6.80 -27.42 15.37
N PHE A 774 -6.39 -26.39 14.61
CA PHE A 774 -6.64 -26.33 13.17
C PHE A 774 -5.63 -27.23 12.46
N ILE A 775 -5.95 -28.52 12.42
CA ILE A 775 -5.19 -29.53 11.71
C ILE A 775 -5.84 -29.66 10.34
N VAL A 776 -5.15 -29.21 9.29
CA VAL A 776 -5.46 -29.62 7.91
C VAL A 776 -5.58 -31.14 7.94
N ASN A 777 -6.70 -31.71 7.45
CA ASN A 777 -6.90 -33.15 7.52
C ASN A 777 -5.82 -33.86 6.68
N LYS A 778 -4.70 -34.21 7.31
CA LYS A 778 -3.53 -34.78 6.64
C LYS A 778 -3.85 -36.15 6.06
N GLU A 779 -4.94 -36.79 6.49
CA GLU A 779 -5.32 -38.15 6.10
C GLU A 779 -6.20 -38.20 4.85
N GLU A 780 -6.74 -37.06 4.40
CA GLU A 780 -7.73 -37.00 3.32
C GLU A 780 -7.15 -36.32 2.07
N TYR A 781 -7.09 -37.10 0.98
CA TYR A 781 -6.76 -36.59 -0.34
C TYR A 781 -8.01 -36.01 -1.02
N THR A 782 -7.86 -34.85 -1.65
CA THR A 782 -8.90 -34.26 -2.51
C THR A 782 -8.38 -33.98 -3.91
N SER A 783 -9.09 -34.39 -4.96
CA SER A 783 -8.77 -34.00 -6.33
C SER A 783 -9.24 -32.58 -6.65
N LYS A 784 -9.99 -31.94 -5.75
CA LYS A 784 -10.71 -30.68 -6.03
C LYS A 784 -9.87 -29.43 -5.75
N ALA A 785 -8.78 -29.51 -5.01
CA ALA A 785 -7.84 -28.40 -4.83
C ALA A 785 -6.66 -28.57 -5.80
N VAL A 786 -6.65 -27.80 -6.89
CA VAL A 786 -5.72 -27.96 -8.00
C VAL A 786 -4.82 -26.73 -8.13
N LEU A 787 -3.53 -26.94 -7.90
CA LEU A 787 -2.47 -25.96 -8.15
C LEU A 787 -1.72 -26.33 -9.43
N LYS A 788 -1.67 -25.43 -10.42
CA LYS A 788 -1.01 -25.76 -11.69
C LYS A 788 -0.23 -24.62 -12.36
N ASN A 789 0.77 -24.98 -13.16
CA ASN A 789 1.56 -24.09 -14.02
C ASN A 789 2.29 -22.95 -13.28
N TRP A 790 2.81 -23.22 -12.08
CA TRP A 790 3.52 -22.25 -11.27
C TRP A 790 5.02 -22.51 -11.20
N THR A 791 5.81 -21.44 -11.18
CA THR A 791 7.25 -21.51 -10.88
C THR A 791 7.58 -20.72 -9.61
N ASN A 792 8.26 -21.32 -8.66
CA ASN A 792 8.90 -20.57 -7.58
C ASN A 792 10.36 -20.29 -7.91
N LYS A 793 10.78 -19.03 -7.82
CA LYS A 793 12.14 -18.55 -8.03
C LYS A 793 12.80 -18.00 -6.76
N GLY A 794 12.01 -17.67 -5.74
CA GLY A 794 12.51 -17.17 -4.45
C GLY A 794 12.99 -18.30 -3.51
N LEU A 795 13.79 -17.92 -2.51
CA LEU A 795 14.17 -18.81 -1.41
C LEU A 795 12.94 -19.15 -0.55
N VAL A 796 12.80 -20.41 -0.14
CA VAL A 796 11.76 -20.85 0.80
C VAL A 796 12.40 -21.44 2.05
N THR A 797 12.00 -20.98 3.22
CA THR A 797 12.55 -21.45 4.51
C THR A 797 11.45 -21.59 5.56
N ALA A 798 11.52 -22.69 6.31
CA ALA A 798 10.72 -22.90 7.52
C ALA A 798 11.63 -23.20 8.71
N ASN A 799 11.22 -22.71 9.88
CA ASN A 799 12.00 -22.88 11.11
C ASN A 799 11.50 -24.05 11.96
N GLU A 800 10.25 -24.50 11.78
CA GLU A 800 9.68 -25.60 12.56
C GLU A 800 9.15 -26.73 11.68
N LEU A 801 8.11 -26.48 10.88
CA LEU A 801 7.35 -27.56 10.23
C LEU A 801 6.90 -27.21 8.82
N PHE A 802 7.36 -28.01 7.88
CA PHE A 802 6.92 -28.14 6.50
C PHE A 802 7.25 -26.93 5.65
N ALA A 803 8.17 -27.14 4.72
CA ALA A 803 8.45 -26.19 3.65
C ALA A 803 8.56 -26.90 2.30
N GLY A 804 8.04 -26.27 1.25
CA GLY A 804 8.30 -26.71 -0.11
C GLY A 804 8.45 -25.57 -1.09
N GLY A 805 9.24 -25.77 -2.15
CA GLY A 805 9.38 -24.77 -3.20
C GLY A 805 8.04 -24.39 -3.85
N ILE A 806 7.05 -25.30 -3.86
CA ILE A 806 5.68 -24.99 -4.28
C ILE A 806 4.74 -24.91 -3.08
N THR A 807 4.70 -25.94 -2.23
CA THR A 807 3.82 -25.95 -1.05
C THR A 807 4.44 -26.53 0.21
N GLY A 808 4.05 -26.03 1.39
CA GLY A 808 4.41 -26.68 2.65
C GLY A 808 3.70 -28.01 2.81
N LEU A 809 2.39 -28.03 2.59
CA LEU A 809 1.54 -29.22 2.68
C LEU A 809 0.69 -29.39 1.42
N ASN A 810 0.69 -30.60 0.87
CA ASN A 810 -0.19 -31.01 -0.22
C ASN A 810 -1.10 -32.16 0.21
N THR A 811 -2.41 -31.91 0.21
CA THR A 811 -3.45 -32.96 0.19
C THR A 811 -4.32 -32.85 -1.08
N GLY A 812 -4.00 -31.90 -1.95
CA GLY A 812 -4.63 -31.69 -3.24
C GLY A 812 -3.87 -32.29 -4.43
N LYS A 813 -4.03 -31.64 -5.60
CA LYS A 813 -3.27 -31.91 -6.83
C LYS A 813 -2.31 -30.76 -7.13
N ILE A 814 -1.05 -31.09 -7.42
CA ILE A 814 -0.04 -30.19 -7.97
C ILE A 814 0.31 -30.68 -9.38
N GLN A 815 0.19 -29.81 -10.38
CA GLN A 815 0.41 -30.16 -11.78
C GLN A 815 1.30 -29.15 -12.51
N ASN A 816 2.36 -29.60 -13.18
CA ASN A 816 3.23 -28.71 -13.98
C ASN A 816 3.81 -27.54 -13.17
N CYS A 817 4.16 -27.79 -11.90
CA CYS A 817 4.76 -26.79 -11.02
C CYS A 817 6.22 -27.15 -10.73
N THR A 818 7.10 -26.16 -10.66
CA THR A 818 8.53 -26.37 -10.38
C THR A 818 9.14 -25.28 -9.49
N SER A 819 10.20 -25.64 -8.77
CA SER A 819 11.03 -24.69 -8.04
C SER A 819 12.37 -24.51 -8.78
N GLN A 820 12.82 -23.26 -8.90
CA GLN A 820 14.01 -22.82 -9.60
C GLN A 820 14.64 -21.65 -8.81
N MET A 821 15.07 -21.91 -7.57
CA MET A 821 15.71 -20.88 -6.74
C MET A 821 16.87 -20.23 -7.52
N GLN A 822 16.84 -18.91 -7.64
CA GLN A 822 17.89 -18.17 -8.34
C GLN A 822 19.10 -17.99 -7.42
N THR A 823 20.22 -18.62 -7.77
CA THR A 823 21.52 -18.38 -7.12
C THR A 823 22.64 -18.50 -8.16
N GLU A 824 23.54 -17.51 -8.19
CA GLU A 824 24.78 -17.60 -8.97
C GLU A 824 25.87 -18.39 -8.24
N GLU A 825 25.68 -18.64 -6.95
CA GLU A 825 26.63 -19.38 -6.12
C GLU A 825 26.62 -20.86 -6.48
N LYS A 826 27.81 -21.42 -6.67
CA LYS A 826 28.04 -22.83 -7.01
C LYS A 826 28.75 -23.59 -5.89
N ASP A 827 29.32 -22.86 -4.93
CA ASP A 827 29.99 -23.43 -3.77
C ASP A 827 28.97 -23.94 -2.73
N LYS A 828 29.13 -25.21 -2.35
CA LYS A 828 28.19 -25.91 -1.46
C LYS A 828 28.09 -25.27 -0.08
N GLU A 829 29.22 -24.88 0.52
CA GLU A 829 29.25 -24.29 1.86
C GLU A 829 28.53 -22.93 1.89
N LYS A 830 28.71 -22.14 0.83
CA LYS A 830 28.02 -20.84 0.72
C LYS A 830 26.54 -20.98 0.40
N ILE A 831 26.13 -21.93 -0.45
CA ILE A 831 24.71 -22.26 -0.66
C ILE A 831 24.09 -22.70 0.67
N GLN A 832 24.75 -23.59 1.41
CA GLN A 832 24.29 -24.02 2.73
C GLN A 832 24.11 -22.82 3.68
N LYS A 833 25.10 -21.90 3.73
CA LYS A 833 25.00 -20.67 4.54
C LYS A 833 23.84 -19.78 4.11
N LEU A 834 23.56 -19.66 2.81
CA LEU A 834 22.41 -18.93 2.27
C LEU A 834 21.09 -19.56 2.70
N LEU A 835 20.97 -20.88 2.58
CA LEU A 835 19.75 -21.61 2.98
C LEU A 835 19.51 -21.50 4.50
N LEU A 836 20.56 -21.51 5.32
CA LEU A 836 20.47 -21.39 6.77
C LEU A 836 20.36 -19.93 7.28
N GLU A 837 20.39 -18.93 6.38
CA GLU A 837 20.46 -17.51 6.71
C GLU A 837 19.29 -17.02 7.60
N TYR A 838 18.11 -17.62 7.41
CA TYR A 838 16.85 -17.28 8.07
C TYR A 838 16.34 -18.35 9.05
N GLY A 839 17.19 -19.31 9.42
CA GLY A 839 16.89 -20.29 10.46
C GLY A 839 16.25 -21.60 9.98
N ALA A 840 16.59 -22.06 8.77
CA ALA A 840 16.10 -23.30 8.13
C ALA A 840 16.36 -24.59 8.96
N LEU A 841 15.58 -24.74 10.02
CA LEU A 841 15.57 -25.83 10.99
C LEU A 841 14.26 -26.62 10.92
N GLY A 842 13.44 -26.36 9.90
CA GLY A 842 12.19 -27.06 9.70
C GLY A 842 12.38 -28.54 9.42
N ILE A 843 11.40 -29.35 9.84
CA ILE A 843 11.31 -30.76 9.45
C ILE A 843 10.35 -30.91 8.25
N GLN A 844 10.57 -31.96 7.46
CA GLN A 844 9.77 -32.32 6.28
C GLN A 844 9.83 -31.22 5.21
N ILE A 845 11.00 -31.10 4.58
CA ILE A 845 11.33 -30.04 3.62
C ILE A 845 11.52 -30.65 2.23
N GLY A 846 10.84 -30.10 1.22
CA GLY A 846 10.90 -30.59 -0.16
C GLY A 846 11.24 -29.52 -1.19
N GLY A 847 11.82 -29.90 -2.32
CA GLY A 847 11.97 -28.97 -3.44
C GLY A 847 10.62 -28.56 -4.07
N ILE A 848 9.61 -29.43 -4.01
CA ILE A 848 8.23 -29.14 -4.44
C ILE A 848 7.29 -29.04 -3.24
N ALA A 849 7.23 -30.09 -2.40
CA ALA A 849 6.31 -30.12 -1.26
C ALA A 849 7.00 -30.55 0.05
N GLY A 850 6.75 -29.89 1.17
CA GLY A 850 7.27 -30.35 2.46
C GLY A 850 6.69 -31.71 2.86
N TYR A 851 5.37 -31.77 2.94
CA TYR A 851 4.58 -32.97 3.18
C TYR A 851 3.60 -33.22 2.05
N ASN A 852 3.58 -34.43 1.50
CA ASN A 852 2.66 -34.83 0.45
C ASN A 852 1.81 -36.03 0.89
N ASN A 853 0.49 -35.84 0.90
CA ASN A 853 -0.50 -36.91 0.95
C ASN A 853 -1.52 -36.78 -0.21
N GLY A 854 -1.16 -36.05 -1.26
CA GLY A 854 -1.94 -35.90 -2.48
C GLY A 854 -1.18 -36.32 -3.73
N LEU A 855 -1.50 -35.69 -4.86
CA LEU A 855 -0.89 -35.99 -6.15
C LEU A 855 0.05 -34.86 -6.59
N ILE A 856 1.30 -35.22 -6.89
CA ILE A 856 2.27 -34.36 -7.57
C ILE A 856 2.58 -35.00 -8.93
N GLU A 857 2.24 -34.31 -10.01
CA GLU A 857 2.50 -34.79 -11.36
C GLU A 857 2.87 -33.69 -12.35
N ASN A 858 3.47 -34.08 -13.46
CA ASN A 858 3.64 -33.23 -14.63
C ASN A 858 3.10 -33.95 -15.86
N ASP A 859 2.70 -33.21 -16.88
CA ASP A 859 2.23 -33.81 -18.14
C ASP A 859 3.38 -34.46 -18.93
N LYS A 860 4.61 -34.01 -18.69
CA LYS A 860 5.85 -34.52 -19.28
C LYS A 860 6.87 -34.76 -18.19
N ARG A 861 7.85 -35.63 -18.44
CA ARG A 861 8.98 -35.78 -17.51
C ARG A 861 9.73 -34.45 -17.40
N THR A 862 9.80 -33.93 -16.18
CA THR A 862 10.39 -32.63 -15.88
C THR A 862 11.56 -32.76 -14.91
N GLU A 863 12.55 -31.89 -15.09
CA GLU A 863 13.68 -31.72 -14.18
C GLU A 863 13.31 -30.81 -13.00
N VAL A 864 13.83 -31.09 -11.80
CA VAL A 864 13.72 -30.23 -10.62
C VAL A 864 15.11 -29.81 -10.15
N THR A 865 15.29 -28.52 -9.88
CA THR A 865 16.50 -28.00 -9.22
C THR A 865 16.15 -27.64 -7.77
N ALA A 866 16.58 -28.49 -6.84
CA ALA A 866 16.30 -28.36 -5.42
C ALA A 866 17.49 -27.77 -4.67
N TYR A 867 17.29 -26.60 -4.06
CA TYR A 867 18.20 -26.02 -3.06
C TYR A 867 17.45 -25.99 -1.73
N VAL A 868 17.64 -27.03 -0.93
CA VAL A 868 16.83 -27.25 0.28
C VAL A 868 17.72 -27.56 1.48
N ALA A 869 17.36 -26.98 2.63
CA ALA A 869 17.99 -27.21 3.91
C ALA A 869 16.92 -27.41 4.98
N GLY A 870 17.16 -28.32 5.92
CA GLY A 870 16.31 -28.47 7.09
C GLY A 870 16.89 -29.41 8.13
N ASP A 871 16.05 -29.86 9.04
CA ASP A 871 16.44 -30.74 10.13
C ASP A 871 16.20 -32.21 9.76
N THR A 872 14.96 -32.70 9.82
CA THR A 872 14.62 -34.11 9.59
C THR A 872 13.71 -34.28 8.38
N TYR A 873 13.90 -35.32 7.56
CA TYR A 873 13.11 -35.66 6.36
C TYR A 873 13.20 -34.61 5.26
N ILE A 874 14.30 -34.61 4.52
CA ILE A 874 14.58 -33.61 3.48
C ILE A 874 14.63 -34.29 2.11
N GLY A 875 13.89 -33.75 1.13
CA GLY A 875 13.79 -34.31 -0.21
C GLY A 875 13.93 -33.30 -1.33
N GLY A 876 14.46 -33.71 -2.48
CA GLY A 876 14.49 -32.85 -3.67
C GLY A 876 13.13 -32.64 -4.32
N ILE A 877 12.16 -33.55 -4.11
CA ILE A 877 10.75 -33.35 -4.50
C ILE A 877 9.89 -33.18 -3.25
N THR A 878 9.89 -34.17 -2.36
CA THR A 878 9.08 -34.14 -1.13
C THR A 878 9.90 -34.39 0.13
N GLY A 879 9.72 -33.62 1.20
CA GLY A 879 10.33 -33.99 2.49
C GLY A 879 9.78 -35.32 3.00
N TYR A 880 8.46 -35.42 3.02
CA TYR A 880 7.73 -36.60 3.48
C TYR A 880 6.60 -36.96 2.51
N ASN A 881 6.65 -38.16 1.93
CA ASN A 881 5.58 -38.65 1.07
C ASN A 881 4.78 -39.75 1.81
N GLU A 882 3.60 -39.38 2.27
CA GLU A 882 2.71 -40.22 3.08
C GLU A 882 2.07 -41.35 2.26
N GLN A 883 1.44 -42.32 2.93
CA GLN A 883 0.84 -43.51 2.34
C GLN A 883 -0.03 -43.28 1.08
N LYS A 884 -0.81 -42.18 1.00
CA LYS A 884 -1.62 -41.85 -0.20
C LYS A 884 -0.92 -40.88 -1.15
N GLY A 885 0.26 -40.38 -0.77
CA GLY A 885 1.08 -39.46 -1.54
C GLY A 885 1.65 -40.11 -2.80
N LYS A 886 1.48 -39.42 -3.93
CA LYS A 886 1.86 -39.86 -5.28
C LYS A 886 2.78 -38.86 -5.94
N ILE A 887 3.84 -39.34 -6.60
CA ILE A 887 4.83 -38.53 -7.31
C ILE A 887 5.05 -39.13 -8.70
N ARG A 888 4.80 -38.35 -9.76
CA ARG A 888 4.87 -38.84 -11.15
C ARG A 888 5.55 -37.87 -12.09
N ASN A 889 6.13 -38.40 -13.15
CA ASN A 889 6.65 -37.64 -14.29
C ASN A 889 7.71 -36.59 -13.91
N PHE A 890 8.67 -37.00 -13.09
CA PHE A 890 9.95 -36.30 -12.93
C PHE A 890 11.07 -37.19 -13.45
N SER A 891 12.09 -36.59 -14.07
CA SER A 891 13.23 -37.33 -14.61
C SER A 891 14.48 -37.13 -13.77
N GLU A 892 14.88 -35.88 -13.55
CA GLU A 892 16.18 -35.53 -12.98
C GLU A 892 16.01 -34.60 -11.79
N ILE A 893 16.73 -34.87 -10.71
CA ILE A 893 16.83 -33.99 -9.54
C ILE A 893 18.26 -33.45 -9.48
N LYS A 894 18.40 -32.13 -9.49
CA LYS A 894 19.70 -31.43 -9.40
C LYS A 894 19.71 -30.48 -8.21
N GLY A 895 20.90 -29.97 -7.88
CA GLY A 895 21.08 -28.96 -6.84
C GLY A 895 21.77 -29.50 -5.60
N PHE A 896 21.40 -28.97 -4.43
CA PHE A 896 22.02 -29.27 -3.15
C PHE A 896 20.95 -29.50 -2.09
N ILE A 897 20.97 -30.68 -1.49
CA ILE A 897 19.96 -31.15 -0.53
C ILE A 897 20.69 -31.46 0.78
N TYR A 898 20.42 -30.64 1.80
CA TYR A 898 21.08 -30.74 3.10
C TYR A 898 20.06 -30.97 4.21
N GLY A 899 20.37 -31.90 5.11
CA GLY A 899 19.57 -32.14 6.30
C GLY A 899 20.41 -32.65 7.46
N LYS A 900 19.83 -32.65 8.65
CA LYS A 900 20.40 -33.36 9.79
C LYS A 900 20.06 -34.84 9.76
N ASP A 901 18.86 -35.20 9.32
CA ASP A 901 18.39 -36.60 9.34
C ASP A 901 17.47 -36.91 8.13
N CYS A 902 17.58 -38.13 7.62
CA CYS A 902 16.78 -38.70 6.52
C CYS A 902 16.70 -37.78 5.28
N VAL A 903 17.74 -37.80 4.46
CA VAL A 903 17.89 -36.93 3.29
C VAL A 903 17.87 -37.74 2.00
N GLY A 904 17.01 -37.38 1.05
CA GLY A 904 16.84 -38.09 -0.21
C GLY A 904 16.74 -37.19 -1.44
N GLY A 905 17.10 -37.71 -2.62
CA GLY A 905 16.96 -36.94 -3.88
C GLY A 905 15.50 -36.73 -4.29
N VAL A 906 14.66 -37.76 -4.16
CA VAL A 906 13.20 -37.64 -4.38
C VAL A 906 12.50 -37.34 -3.07
N ALA A 907 12.68 -38.20 -2.07
CA ALA A 907 11.97 -38.11 -0.80
C ALA A 907 12.89 -38.27 0.42
N GLY A 908 12.72 -37.44 1.45
CA GLY A 908 13.36 -37.68 2.74
C GLY A 908 12.86 -38.98 3.37
N ALA A 909 11.54 -39.15 3.41
CA ALA A 909 10.89 -40.42 3.73
C ALA A 909 9.80 -40.77 2.71
N GLN A 910 9.81 -42.03 2.25
CA GLN A 910 8.79 -42.61 1.38
C GLN A 910 7.94 -43.62 2.17
N LYS A 911 6.65 -43.33 2.28
CA LYS A 911 5.59 -44.23 2.77
C LYS A 911 4.52 -44.51 1.74
N GLY A 912 4.44 -43.70 0.69
CA GLY A 912 3.48 -43.86 -0.39
C GLY A 912 3.55 -45.23 -1.05
N GLY A 913 2.39 -45.84 -1.28
CA GLY A 913 2.29 -47.16 -1.91
C GLY A 913 2.42 -47.17 -3.44
N GLU A 914 2.75 -46.03 -4.08
CA GLU A 914 3.00 -45.96 -5.52
C GLU A 914 4.50 -46.04 -5.83
N ASP A 915 4.83 -46.74 -6.92
CA ASP A 915 6.20 -46.96 -7.37
C ASP A 915 6.92 -45.66 -7.73
N LEU A 916 8.13 -45.48 -7.21
CA LEU A 916 9.05 -44.46 -7.69
C LEU A 916 9.77 -44.96 -8.93
N LYS A 917 9.23 -44.62 -10.12
CA LYS A 917 9.72 -45.13 -11.40
C LYS A 917 10.49 -44.09 -12.23
N GLY A 918 11.74 -44.42 -12.54
CA GLY A 918 12.54 -43.71 -13.54
C GLY A 918 13.09 -42.36 -13.10
N PHE A 919 13.42 -42.20 -11.82
CA PHE A 919 14.05 -41.01 -11.27
C PHE A 919 15.57 -41.11 -11.32
N GLU A 920 16.27 -40.03 -11.67
CA GLU A 920 17.73 -39.93 -11.59
C GLU A 920 18.14 -38.77 -10.68
N ASN A 921 18.83 -39.07 -9.58
CA ASN A 921 19.43 -38.04 -8.74
C ASN A 921 20.81 -37.63 -9.27
N GLN A 922 20.98 -36.33 -9.46
CA GLN A 922 22.25 -35.65 -9.76
C GLN A 922 22.58 -34.58 -8.71
N ALA A 923 21.70 -34.38 -7.72
CA ALA A 923 21.92 -33.45 -6.63
C ALA A 923 22.94 -34.03 -5.63
N ASP A 924 23.72 -33.15 -5.04
CA ASP A 924 24.57 -33.53 -3.91
C ASP A 924 23.74 -33.58 -2.63
N ILE A 925 23.84 -34.69 -1.90
CA ILE A 925 23.03 -35.02 -0.73
C ILE A 925 23.93 -35.14 0.49
N THR A 926 23.58 -34.41 1.55
CA THR A 926 24.31 -34.42 2.82
C THR A 926 23.34 -34.60 3.99
N ALA A 927 23.58 -35.61 4.81
CA ALA A 927 22.96 -35.80 6.12
C ALA A 927 24.02 -35.69 7.24
N ASP A 928 23.81 -34.83 8.23
CA ASP A 928 24.78 -34.75 9.34
C ASP A 928 24.68 -35.97 10.27
N PHE A 929 23.48 -36.25 10.80
CA PHE A 929 23.28 -37.25 11.85
C PHE A 929 22.67 -38.56 11.35
N GLY A 930 21.81 -38.48 10.33
CA GLY A 930 20.96 -39.57 9.90
C GLY A 930 21.27 -40.13 8.53
N ASP A 931 20.27 -40.77 7.93
CA ASP A 931 20.43 -41.53 6.70
C ASP A 931 20.41 -40.62 5.45
N ALA A 932 21.27 -40.92 4.49
CA ALA A 932 21.36 -40.24 3.21
C ALA A 932 21.16 -41.24 2.06
N GLY A 933 20.26 -40.95 1.13
CA GLY A 933 19.98 -41.82 -0.01
C GLY A 933 19.84 -41.06 -1.32
N GLY A 934 20.35 -41.61 -2.43
CA GLY A 934 20.23 -40.94 -3.74
C GLY A 934 18.79 -40.68 -4.18
N ILE A 935 17.86 -41.61 -3.92
CA ILE A 935 16.43 -41.46 -4.23
C ILE A 935 15.63 -41.20 -2.94
N CYS A 936 15.82 -42.03 -1.93
CA CYS A 936 15.11 -41.91 -0.65
C CYS A 936 16.05 -41.94 0.55
N GLY A 937 15.91 -41.01 1.49
CA GLY A 937 16.63 -41.10 2.77
C GLY A 937 16.18 -42.34 3.55
N GLN A 938 14.87 -42.47 3.71
CA GLN A 938 14.22 -43.61 4.35
C GLN A 938 13.08 -44.18 3.48
N MET A 939 12.96 -45.50 3.45
CA MET A 939 11.87 -46.25 2.80
C MET A 939 11.12 -47.11 3.82
N SER A 940 9.78 -47.03 3.81
CA SER A 940 8.92 -47.84 4.68
C SER A 940 8.49 -49.16 4.03
N GLU A 941 7.88 -50.04 4.82
CA GLU A 941 7.34 -51.34 4.38
C GLU A 941 6.41 -51.20 3.17
N GLY A 942 6.63 -52.04 2.16
CA GLY A 942 5.84 -52.10 0.93
C GLY A 942 6.18 -51.03 -0.12
N THR A 943 7.31 -50.33 0.02
CA THR A 943 7.72 -49.29 -0.95
C THR A 943 8.60 -49.85 -2.07
N THR A 944 8.41 -49.31 -3.28
CA THR A 944 9.03 -49.84 -4.50
C THR A 944 9.74 -48.73 -5.29
N VAL A 945 10.98 -48.98 -5.70
CA VAL A 945 11.77 -48.14 -6.60
C VAL A 945 12.13 -48.94 -7.85
N ILE A 946 11.81 -48.39 -9.03
CA ILE A 946 11.99 -49.07 -10.31
C ILE A 946 12.77 -48.19 -11.28
N ASP A 947 13.73 -48.76 -12.01
CA ASP A 947 14.47 -48.10 -13.11
C ASP A 947 15.07 -46.74 -12.72
N SER A 948 15.44 -46.55 -11.45
CA SER A 948 15.90 -45.27 -10.90
C SER A 948 17.39 -45.30 -10.55
N GLY A 949 18.05 -44.16 -10.53
CA GLY A 949 19.50 -44.11 -10.37
C GLY A 949 20.08 -42.87 -9.72
N ASN A 950 21.37 -42.93 -9.44
CA ASN A 950 22.12 -41.86 -8.80
C ASN A 950 23.47 -41.60 -9.48
N THR A 951 23.78 -40.31 -9.58
CA THR A 951 25.05 -39.74 -10.05
C THR A 951 25.56 -38.60 -9.15
N GLY A 952 24.72 -38.11 -8.23
CA GLY A 952 25.11 -37.11 -7.25
C GLY A 952 25.90 -37.73 -6.09
N ASN A 953 26.73 -36.93 -5.42
CA ASN A 953 27.47 -37.43 -4.26
C ASN A 953 26.54 -37.53 -3.05
N ILE A 954 26.71 -38.61 -2.28
CA ILE A 954 25.92 -38.89 -1.08
C ILE A 954 26.86 -38.91 0.12
N SER A 955 26.58 -38.11 1.15
CA SER A 955 27.41 -38.02 2.35
C SER A 955 26.57 -38.11 3.61
N SER A 956 27.02 -38.91 4.57
CA SER A 956 26.49 -38.95 5.93
C SER A 956 27.63 -38.96 6.96
N GLU A 957 27.60 -38.11 7.99
CA GLU A 957 28.64 -38.12 9.03
C GLU A 957 28.39 -39.20 10.10
N TYR A 958 27.16 -39.35 10.59
CA TYR A 958 26.82 -40.33 11.65
C TYR A 958 25.80 -41.42 11.26
N GLY A 959 25.11 -41.30 10.13
CA GLY A 959 24.09 -42.27 9.69
C GLY A 959 24.49 -43.02 8.42
N ASN A 960 23.56 -43.79 7.85
CA ASN A 960 23.85 -44.66 6.73
C ASN A 960 23.83 -43.90 5.40
N ALA A 961 24.66 -44.32 4.44
CA ALA A 961 24.69 -43.73 3.10
C ALA A 961 24.40 -44.78 2.03
N GLY A 962 23.42 -44.52 1.17
CA GLY A 962 23.05 -45.42 0.08
C GLY A 962 22.90 -44.70 -1.26
N GLY A 963 23.37 -45.33 -2.34
CA GLY A 963 23.23 -44.74 -3.67
C GLY A 963 21.78 -44.58 -4.13
N ILE A 964 20.84 -45.36 -3.59
CA ILE A 964 19.39 -45.25 -3.85
C ILE A 964 18.64 -44.98 -2.56
N CYS A 965 18.91 -45.77 -1.51
CA CYS A 965 18.18 -45.71 -0.24
C CYS A 965 19.15 -45.66 0.95
N GLY A 966 19.00 -44.66 1.83
CA GLY A 966 19.81 -44.60 3.06
C GLY A 966 19.49 -45.76 4.01
N SER A 967 18.22 -45.86 4.41
CA SER A 967 17.71 -47.01 5.17
C SER A 967 16.31 -47.45 4.75
N GLY A 968 16.02 -48.75 4.88
CA GLY A 968 14.67 -49.25 4.56
C GLY A 968 14.26 -50.54 5.24
N GLU A 969 12.96 -50.82 5.17
CA GLU A 969 12.30 -52.02 5.69
C GLU A 969 11.32 -52.56 4.63
N ASP A 970 11.35 -53.87 4.33
CA ASP A 970 10.43 -54.54 3.38
C ASP A 970 10.21 -53.78 2.07
N LEU A 971 11.32 -53.54 1.37
CA LEU A 971 11.35 -52.75 0.15
C LEU A 971 11.60 -53.60 -1.10
N VAL A 972 11.23 -53.04 -2.25
CA VAL A 972 11.57 -53.57 -3.57
C VAL A 972 12.38 -52.54 -4.33
N ILE A 973 13.58 -52.91 -4.77
CA ILE A 973 14.41 -52.11 -5.67
C ILE A 973 14.70 -52.95 -6.92
N GLU A 974 14.20 -52.53 -8.08
CA GLU A 974 14.39 -53.23 -9.35
C GLU A 974 14.99 -52.30 -10.40
N GLY A 975 16.01 -52.78 -11.12
CA GLY A 975 16.60 -52.03 -12.24
C GLY A 975 17.38 -50.77 -11.82
N ALA A 976 17.79 -50.67 -10.56
CA ALA A 976 18.48 -49.48 -10.08
C ALA A 976 19.91 -49.37 -10.64
N TYR A 977 20.40 -48.14 -10.82
CA TYR A 977 21.77 -47.91 -11.29
C TYR A 977 22.48 -46.77 -10.55
N VAL A 978 23.73 -46.97 -10.18
CA VAL A 978 24.57 -45.94 -9.55
C VAL A 978 25.88 -45.84 -10.32
N LYS A 979 26.29 -44.62 -10.67
CA LYS A 979 27.48 -44.38 -11.52
C LYS A 979 28.12 -43.03 -11.19
N ASP A 980 29.43 -42.93 -11.42
CA ASP A 980 30.18 -41.68 -11.45
C ASP A 980 30.00 -40.76 -10.20
N CYS A 981 29.89 -41.34 -9.00
CA CYS A 981 29.66 -40.61 -7.76
C CYS A 981 30.44 -41.18 -6.57
N THR A 982 30.53 -40.40 -5.49
CA THR A 982 31.03 -40.86 -4.20
C THR A 982 29.89 -41.03 -3.20
N ILE A 983 29.89 -42.15 -2.47
CA ILE A 983 28.96 -42.45 -1.38
C ILE A 983 29.78 -42.61 -0.10
N THR A 984 29.57 -41.73 0.87
CA THR A 984 30.38 -41.68 2.09
C THR A 984 29.51 -41.75 3.33
N SER A 985 29.85 -42.66 4.25
CA SER A 985 29.38 -42.65 5.63
C SER A 985 30.58 -42.64 6.59
N GLU A 986 30.86 -41.54 7.25
CA GLU A 986 32.11 -41.36 8.01
C GLU A 986 32.21 -42.23 9.28
N ARG A 987 31.06 -42.59 9.87
CA ARG A 987 30.97 -43.31 11.16
C ARG A 987 29.97 -44.45 11.16
N ASN A 988 29.32 -44.73 10.03
CA ASN A 988 28.30 -45.76 9.92
C ASN A 988 28.41 -46.48 8.57
N THR A 989 27.37 -47.17 8.13
CA THR A 989 27.45 -48.06 6.97
C THR A 989 27.21 -47.35 5.65
N ALA A 990 27.91 -47.78 4.60
CA ALA A 990 27.76 -47.26 3.25
C ALA A 990 27.48 -48.39 2.24
N GLY A 991 26.52 -48.19 1.34
CA GLY A 991 26.18 -49.16 0.31
C GLY A 991 25.93 -48.54 -1.04
N GLY A 992 26.36 -49.23 -2.10
CA GLY A 992 26.22 -48.72 -3.46
C GLY A 992 24.76 -48.54 -3.90
N VAL A 993 23.82 -49.30 -3.33
CA VAL A 993 22.38 -49.13 -3.54
C VAL A 993 21.68 -48.80 -2.21
N ILE A 994 21.91 -49.58 -1.16
CA ILE A 994 21.28 -49.38 0.15
C ILE A 994 22.33 -49.26 1.25
N GLY A 995 22.25 -48.24 2.09
CA GLY A 995 23.10 -48.13 3.28
C GLY A 995 22.79 -49.26 4.27
N ARG A 996 21.56 -49.26 4.80
CA ARG A 996 21.06 -50.24 5.77
C ARG A 996 19.69 -50.78 5.40
N ILE A 997 19.48 -52.09 5.54
CA ILE A 997 18.16 -52.72 5.40
C ILE A 997 17.83 -53.55 6.64
N SER A 998 16.67 -53.31 7.24
CA SER A 998 16.18 -54.05 8.40
C SER A 998 14.76 -54.54 8.12
N LYS A 999 14.53 -55.85 8.20
CA LYS A 999 13.29 -56.55 7.79
C LYS A 999 13.17 -56.62 6.26
N GLU A 1000 13.02 -57.86 5.75
CA GLU A 1000 12.64 -58.39 4.42
C GLU A 1000 12.84 -57.51 3.17
N GLY A 1001 12.99 -58.10 1.98
CA GLY A 1001 13.07 -57.26 0.79
C GLY A 1001 13.62 -57.96 -0.44
N LEU A 1002 13.57 -57.22 -1.54
CA LEU A 1002 13.89 -57.72 -2.86
C LEU A 1002 14.69 -56.69 -3.64
N ILE A 1003 15.95 -57.00 -3.93
CA ILE A 1003 16.82 -56.17 -4.77
C ILE A 1003 17.12 -56.95 -6.05
N ARG A 1004 16.73 -56.42 -7.19
CA ARG A 1004 16.81 -57.15 -8.46
C ARG A 1004 17.46 -56.30 -9.54
N ILE A 1005 18.30 -56.96 -10.33
CA ILE A 1005 18.82 -56.46 -11.62
C ILE A 1005 19.40 -55.04 -11.44
N SER A 1006 20.02 -54.79 -10.30
CA SER A 1006 20.56 -53.48 -9.92
C SER A 1006 22.07 -53.46 -10.12
N SER A 1007 22.61 -52.31 -10.52
CA SER A 1007 24.00 -52.17 -10.92
C SER A 1007 24.69 -50.98 -10.27
N VAL A 1008 25.88 -51.22 -9.73
CA VAL A 1008 26.80 -50.16 -9.30
C VAL A 1008 27.98 -50.19 -10.25
N ARG A 1009 28.10 -49.14 -11.06
CA ARG A 1009 28.96 -49.11 -12.25
C ARG A 1009 30.39 -48.68 -11.90
N PRO A 1010 31.36 -48.94 -12.81
CA PRO A 1010 32.71 -48.42 -12.65
C PRO A 1010 32.72 -46.89 -12.45
N GLY A 1011 33.59 -46.41 -11.56
CA GLY A 1011 33.69 -44.99 -11.21
C GLY A 1011 32.94 -44.59 -9.94
N VAL A 1012 32.18 -45.50 -9.33
CA VAL A 1012 31.58 -45.29 -7.99
C VAL A 1012 32.60 -45.60 -6.91
N VAL A 1013 32.74 -44.67 -5.95
CA VAL A 1013 33.56 -44.84 -4.76
C VAL A 1013 32.66 -44.91 -3.52
N ILE A 1014 32.83 -45.94 -2.70
CA ILE A 1014 32.04 -46.14 -1.47
C ILE A 1014 32.98 -46.12 -0.27
N GLN A 1015 32.74 -45.20 0.66
CA GLN A 1015 33.62 -44.95 1.81
C GLN A 1015 32.85 -45.11 3.12
N SER A 1016 33.33 -46.01 3.98
CA SER A 1016 32.89 -46.20 5.36
C SER A 1016 34.09 -46.53 6.25
N PRO A 1017 34.98 -45.54 6.50
CA PRO A 1017 36.30 -45.80 7.08
C PRO A 1017 36.26 -46.42 8.48
N LYS A 1018 35.16 -46.23 9.23
CA LYS A 1018 35.01 -46.72 10.61
C LYS A 1018 34.11 -47.94 10.75
N GLU A 1019 33.35 -48.32 9.73
CA GLU A 1019 32.34 -49.38 9.82
C GLU A 1019 32.36 -50.32 8.59
N THR A 1020 31.22 -50.50 7.91
CA THR A 1020 31.02 -51.48 6.85
C THR A 1020 30.66 -50.80 5.53
N ALA A 1021 31.27 -51.28 4.44
CA ALA A 1021 30.93 -50.88 3.09
C ALA A 1021 30.53 -52.08 2.24
N GLY A 1022 29.46 -51.95 1.47
CA GLY A 1022 29.02 -52.98 0.55
C GLY A 1022 28.80 -52.45 -0.86
N GLY A 1023 29.18 -53.24 -1.86
CA GLY A 1023 28.98 -52.84 -3.25
C GLY A 1023 27.52 -52.63 -3.62
N MET A 1024 26.59 -53.36 -3.00
CA MET A 1024 25.14 -53.12 -3.12
C MET A 1024 24.53 -52.68 -1.78
N ILE A 1025 24.79 -53.43 -0.70
CA ILE A 1025 24.20 -53.21 0.64
C ILE A 1025 25.30 -53.02 1.68
N GLY A 1026 25.31 -51.90 2.41
CA GLY A 1026 26.27 -51.66 3.49
C GLY A 1026 26.10 -52.62 4.67
N LEU A 1027 24.87 -52.69 5.19
CA LEU A 1027 24.47 -53.59 6.27
C LEU A 1027 23.08 -54.18 6.05
N ALA A 1028 23.00 -55.50 6.03
CA ALA A 1028 21.76 -56.24 6.16
C ALA A 1028 21.58 -56.65 7.63
N GLU A 1029 20.67 -55.97 8.32
CA GLU A 1029 20.40 -56.23 9.73
C GLU A 1029 19.45 -57.41 9.95
N LYS A 1030 19.32 -57.78 11.23
CA LYS A 1030 18.48 -58.86 11.69
C LYS A 1030 17.08 -58.77 11.08
N THR A 1031 16.66 -59.81 10.37
CA THR A 1031 15.32 -59.89 9.78
C THR A 1031 14.30 -60.49 10.77
N LYS A 1032 12.99 -60.33 10.52
CA LYS A 1032 11.94 -60.95 11.35
C LYS A 1032 12.08 -62.48 11.30
N GLU A 1033 11.56 -63.18 12.31
CA GLU A 1033 11.48 -64.65 12.28
C GLU A 1033 10.64 -65.07 11.06
N ASN A 1034 11.21 -65.91 10.18
CA ASN A 1034 10.71 -66.30 8.84
C ASN A 1034 10.84 -65.26 7.71
N GLY A 1035 11.48 -64.12 7.94
CA GLY A 1035 11.68 -63.14 6.88
C GLY A 1035 12.72 -63.54 5.84
N LYS A 1036 12.57 -63.02 4.61
CA LYS A 1036 13.50 -63.29 3.50
C LYS A 1036 14.06 -61.99 2.90
N LEU A 1037 15.38 -61.90 2.75
CA LEU A 1037 16.05 -60.91 1.89
C LEU A 1037 16.60 -61.60 0.64
N GLU A 1038 16.12 -61.20 -0.54
CA GLU A 1038 16.56 -61.74 -1.83
C GLU A 1038 17.28 -60.68 -2.65
N ILE A 1039 18.50 -61.01 -3.08
CA ILE A 1039 19.32 -60.19 -3.98
C ILE A 1039 19.53 -60.99 -5.26
N PHE A 1040 18.92 -60.56 -6.35
CA PHE A 1040 18.87 -61.31 -7.60
C PHE A 1040 19.47 -60.52 -8.76
N GLY A 1041 20.47 -61.07 -9.45
CA GLY A 1041 20.99 -60.50 -10.68
C GLY A 1041 21.73 -59.16 -10.50
N CYS A 1042 22.16 -58.83 -9.29
CA CYS A 1042 22.83 -57.57 -8.97
C CYS A 1042 24.34 -57.61 -9.29
N ASN A 1043 24.91 -56.48 -9.70
CA ASN A 1043 26.36 -56.38 -9.90
C ASN A 1043 26.95 -55.10 -9.33
N SER A 1044 28.18 -55.19 -8.84
CA SER A 1044 28.93 -54.05 -8.33
C SER A 1044 30.33 -54.02 -8.92
N ALA A 1045 30.74 -52.85 -9.40
CA ALA A 1045 32.07 -52.49 -9.86
C ALA A 1045 32.59 -51.26 -9.09
N ALA A 1046 32.19 -51.11 -7.82
CA ALA A 1046 32.60 -50.01 -6.98
C ALA A 1046 34.03 -50.20 -6.44
N ALA A 1047 34.69 -49.08 -6.15
CA ALA A 1047 35.90 -49.07 -5.33
C ALA A 1047 35.51 -48.78 -3.87
N LEU A 1048 35.93 -49.63 -2.93
CA LEU A 1048 35.47 -49.62 -1.53
C LEU A 1048 36.58 -49.27 -0.56
N GLU A 1049 36.35 -48.30 0.31
CA GLU A 1049 37.22 -47.97 1.45
C GLU A 1049 36.46 -48.17 2.76
N SER A 1050 36.83 -49.16 3.58
CA SER A 1050 36.16 -49.36 4.88
C SER A 1050 36.93 -50.21 5.88
N GLY A 1051 36.41 -50.25 7.12
CA GLY A 1051 36.87 -51.19 8.13
C GLY A 1051 36.54 -52.65 7.78
N ARG A 1052 35.36 -52.89 7.20
CA ARG A 1052 34.88 -54.20 6.70
C ARG A 1052 34.21 -54.02 5.35
N ALA A 1053 34.66 -54.72 4.31
CA ALA A 1053 34.12 -54.57 2.96
C ALA A 1053 33.61 -55.88 2.35
N GLY A 1054 32.52 -55.79 1.59
CA GLY A 1054 32.04 -56.88 0.74
C GLY A 1054 31.55 -56.38 -0.61
N GLY A 1055 31.85 -57.10 -1.68
CA GLY A 1055 31.53 -56.65 -3.03
C GLY A 1055 30.04 -56.63 -3.37
N ILE A 1056 29.19 -57.34 -2.63
CA ILE A 1056 27.73 -57.19 -2.69
C ILE A 1056 27.18 -56.69 -1.36
N ILE A 1057 27.48 -57.37 -0.26
CA ILE A 1057 27.03 -57.00 1.09
C ILE A 1057 28.25 -56.76 1.99
N GLY A 1058 28.30 -55.61 2.67
CA GLY A 1058 29.35 -55.31 3.65
C GLY A 1058 29.28 -56.23 4.86
N GLU A 1059 28.17 -56.16 5.59
CA GLU A 1059 27.87 -57.05 6.73
C GLU A 1059 26.44 -57.58 6.68
N SER A 1060 26.25 -58.83 7.12
CA SER A 1060 24.94 -59.45 7.27
C SER A 1060 24.71 -60.03 8.67
N ASP A 1061 23.57 -59.73 9.29
CA ASP A 1061 23.10 -60.41 10.50
C ASP A 1061 22.21 -61.61 10.14
N LEU A 1062 22.76 -62.81 10.32
CA LEU A 1062 22.11 -64.09 9.99
C LEU A 1062 21.50 -64.79 11.21
N THR A 1063 21.31 -64.06 12.32
CA THR A 1063 20.75 -64.64 13.56
C THR A 1063 19.25 -64.98 13.47
N SER A 1064 18.52 -64.41 12.49
CA SER A 1064 17.14 -64.78 12.17
C SER A 1064 16.78 -64.47 10.72
N GLY A 1065 15.76 -65.19 10.22
CA GLY A 1065 15.32 -65.16 8.82
C GLY A 1065 16.37 -65.71 7.85
N SER A 1066 16.06 -65.64 6.54
CA SER A 1066 16.85 -66.23 5.46
C SER A 1066 17.33 -65.18 4.47
N MET A 1067 18.48 -65.45 3.85
CA MET A 1067 19.08 -64.58 2.83
C MET A 1067 19.46 -65.38 1.60
N GLU A 1068 19.06 -64.88 0.43
CA GLU A 1068 19.41 -65.46 -0.86
C GLU A 1068 20.16 -64.44 -1.72
N ILE A 1069 21.39 -64.79 -2.12
CA ILE A 1069 22.16 -64.03 -3.11
C ILE A 1069 22.24 -64.89 -4.36
N ILE A 1070 21.55 -64.45 -5.41
CA ILE A 1070 21.33 -65.20 -6.63
C ILE A 1070 21.85 -64.42 -7.82
N GLN A 1071 22.65 -65.05 -8.69
CA GLN A 1071 23.15 -64.45 -9.93
C GLN A 1071 23.88 -63.10 -9.74
N CYS A 1072 24.49 -62.89 -8.57
CA CYS A 1072 25.18 -61.64 -8.25
C CYS A 1072 26.66 -61.68 -8.66
N ARG A 1073 27.20 -60.54 -9.09
CA ARG A 1073 28.58 -60.43 -9.56
C ARG A 1073 29.34 -59.28 -8.89
N ASN A 1074 30.53 -59.57 -8.37
CA ASN A 1074 31.45 -58.54 -7.90
C ASN A 1074 32.63 -58.35 -8.86
N TYR A 1075 32.78 -57.11 -9.32
CA TYR A 1075 33.89 -56.56 -10.11
C TYR A 1075 34.63 -55.45 -9.35
N GLY A 1076 34.22 -55.15 -8.12
CA GLY A 1076 34.78 -54.06 -7.31
C GLY A 1076 36.09 -54.40 -6.62
N PHE A 1077 36.79 -53.37 -6.16
CA PHE A 1077 38.13 -53.46 -5.54
C PHE A 1077 38.21 -52.73 -4.20
N PRO A 1078 39.04 -53.20 -3.25
CA PRO A 1078 39.36 -52.45 -2.06
C PRO A 1078 40.31 -51.27 -2.38
N ILE A 1079 40.10 -50.13 -1.73
CA ILE A 1079 41.00 -48.97 -1.72
C ILE A 1079 41.80 -48.96 -0.42
N GLY A 1080 43.08 -48.58 -0.49
CA GLY A 1080 43.91 -48.34 0.69
C GLY A 1080 44.20 -49.61 1.48
N LYS A 1081 43.91 -49.60 2.80
CA LYS A 1081 44.17 -50.74 3.71
C LYS A 1081 42.95 -51.66 3.90
N THR A 1082 41.90 -51.47 3.09
CA THR A 1082 40.63 -52.19 3.21
C THR A 1082 40.80 -53.68 2.94
N LYS A 1083 40.20 -54.52 3.79
CA LYS A 1083 40.04 -55.96 3.54
C LYS A 1083 38.63 -56.23 3.01
N MET A 1084 38.55 -56.92 1.88
CA MET A 1084 37.31 -57.11 1.13
C MET A 1084 37.12 -58.58 0.71
N SER A 1085 35.91 -59.10 0.91
CA SER A 1085 35.46 -60.36 0.28
C SER A 1085 34.54 -60.06 -0.91
N GLY A 1086 34.44 -60.97 -1.87
CA GLY A 1086 33.75 -60.65 -3.12
C GLY A 1086 32.23 -60.54 -3.03
N LEU A 1087 31.52 -61.41 -2.31
CA LEU A 1087 30.06 -61.31 -2.13
C LEU A 1087 29.71 -60.70 -0.78
N ILE A 1088 30.13 -61.32 0.32
CA ILE A 1088 29.77 -60.89 1.68
C ILE A 1088 31.02 -60.68 2.51
N GLY A 1089 31.18 -59.49 3.09
CA GLY A 1089 32.35 -59.09 3.87
C GLY A 1089 32.42 -59.74 5.25
N SER A 1090 31.37 -59.58 6.05
CA SER A 1090 31.27 -60.11 7.42
C SER A 1090 29.86 -60.61 7.77
N LYS A 1091 29.75 -61.39 8.85
CA LYS A 1091 28.46 -61.88 9.36
C LYS A 1091 28.34 -61.86 10.88
N LYS A 1092 27.10 -61.83 11.37
CA LYS A 1092 26.70 -62.21 12.74
C LYS A 1092 25.88 -63.49 12.69
N GLY A 1093 26.07 -64.40 13.65
CA GLY A 1093 25.35 -65.68 13.69
C GLY A 1093 25.91 -66.78 12.77
N SER A 1094 25.17 -67.90 12.70
CA SER A 1094 25.45 -69.05 11.82
C SER A 1094 25.17 -68.71 10.36
N ALA A 1095 25.88 -69.34 9.42
CA ALA A 1095 25.63 -69.14 7.98
C ALA A 1095 24.59 -70.12 7.39
N GLU A 1096 23.96 -70.99 8.20
CA GLU A 1096 22.95 -71.96 7.74
C GLU A 1096 21.75 -71.33 7.00
N ASN A 1097 21.44 -70.07 7.31
CA ASN A 1097 20.32 -69.34 6.70
C ASN A 1097 20.72 -68.56 5.44
N LEU A 1098 21.96 -68.70 4.97
CA LEU A 1098 22.47 -68.03 3.78
C LEU A 1098 22.52 -69.00 2.60
N LYS A 1099 21.97 -68.57 1.46
CA LYS A 1099 22.04 -69.28 0.19
C LYS A 1099 22.75 -68.44 -0.86
N LEU A 1100 23.79 -69.00 -1.45
CA LEU A 1100 24.52 -68.44 -2.59
C LEU A 1100 24.28 -69.31 -3.82
N TYR A 1101 23.65 -68.75 -4.85
CA TYR A 1101 23.31 -69.49 -6.06
C TYR A 1101 23.74 -68.76 -7.33
N GLN A 1102 24.51 -69.42 -8.20
CA GLN A 1102 24.88 -68.87 -9.51
C GLN A 1102 25.67 -67.55 -9.48
N CYS A 1103 26.38 -67.23 -8.39
CA CYS A 1103 27.11 -65.96 -8.26
C CYS A 1103 28.55 -66.01 -8.81
N PHE A 1104 29.12 -64.85 -9.15
CA PHE A 1104 30.52 -64.74 -9.60
C PHE A 1104 31.34 -63.75 -8.76
N GLY A 1105 32.50 -64.22 -8.30
CA GLY A 1105 33.60 -63.39 -7.83
C GLY A 1105 34.57 -63.11 -8.97
N VAL A 1106 34.49 -61.92 -9.58
CA VAL A 1106 35.29 -61.59 -10.77
C VAL A 1106 36.61 -60.93 -10.40
N SER A 1107 36.59 -60.03 -9.41
CA SER A 1107 37.81 -59.36 -8.93
C SER A 1107 38.78 -60.33 -8.28
N ASP A 1108 40.07 -60.08 -8.50
CA ASP A 1108 41.15 -60.79 -7.81
C ASP A 1108 41.23 -60.35 -6.35
N LEU A 1109 40.69 -61.18 -5.45
CA LEU A 1109 40.60 -60.95 -4.00
C LEU A 1109 41.06 -62.22 -3.28
N GLU A 1110 41.57 -62.09 -2.05
CA GLU A 1110 41.91 -63.23 -1.19
C GLU A 1110 40.73 -64.21 -1.01
N TYR A 1111 39.52 -63.65 -0.91
CA TYR A 1111 38.24 -64.37 -0.86
C TYR A 1111 37.30 -63.89 -1.99
N PRO A 1112 37.41 -64.46 -3.21
CA PRO A 1112 36.65 -64.00 -4.37
C PRO A 1112 35.12 -64.10 -4.22
N LEU A 1113 34.62 -65.02 -3.38
CA LEU A 1113 33.20 -65.17 -3.06
C LEU A 1113 32.94 -64.84 -1.59
N ALA A 1114 33.43 -65.67 -0.67
CA ALA A 1114 33.48 -65.37 0.76
C ALA A 1114 34.56 -66.23 1.45
N GLY A 1115 34.89 -65.91 2.72
CA GLY A 1115 35.87 -66.66 3.52
C GLY A 1115 35.31 -67.89 4.24
N GLU A 1116 36.20 -68.64 4.91
CA GLU A 1116 35.89 -69.87 5.69
C GLU A 1116 34.69 -69.74 6.67
N PRO A 1117 34.45 -68.59 7.34
CA PRO A 1117 33.29 -68.48 8.24
C PRO A 1117 31.93 -68.77 7.59
N PHE A 1118 31.84 -68.77 6.26
CA PHE A 1118 30.61 -68.99 5.49
C PHE A 1118 30.42 -70.44 5.01
N GLU A 1119 31.24 -71.40 5.43
CA GLU A 1119 31.13 -72.83 5.02
C GLU A 1119 29.76 -73.49 5.28
N GLN A 1120 29.01 -73.01 6.28
CA GLN A 1120 27.67 -73.53 6.60
C GLN A 1120 26.57 -73.05 5.64
N ALA A 1121 26.89 -72.13 4.72
CA ALA A 1121 25.92 -71.62 3.74
C ALA A 1121 25.61 -72.65 2.64
N GLU A 1122 24.39 -72.61 2.11
CA GLU A 1122 24.03 -73.39 0.92
C GLU A 1122 24.66 -72.72 -0.32
N ILE A 1123 25.77 -73.28 -0.82
CA ILE A 1123 26.51 -72.72 -1.96
C ILE A 1123 26.38 -73.66 -3.15
N SER A 1124 25.81 -73.17 -4.26
CA SER A 1124 25.69 -73.95 -5.49
C SER A 1124 25.94 -73.07 -6.72
N LYS A 1125 26.67 -73.61 -7.70
CA LYS A 1125 27.00 -72.94 -8.96
C LYS A 1125 27.66 -71.57 -8.79
N CYS A 1126 28.42 -71.36 -7.73
CA CYS A 1126 29.11 -70.08 -7.50
C CYS A 1126 30.57 -70.20 -7.94
N TYR A 1127 31.02 -69.26 -8.77
CA TYR A 1127 32.28 -69.37 -9.50
C TYR A 1127 33.22 -68.18 -9.26
N TYR A 1128 34.53 -68.40 -9.39
CA TYR A 1128 35.54 -67.35 -9.47
C TYR A 1128 36.64 -67.72 -10.46
N PHE A 1129 37.38 -66.74 -10.98
CA PHE A 1129 38.39 -66.98 -12.03
C PHE A 1129 39.79 -67.13 -11.44
N ILE A 1130 40.57 -68.08 -11.96
CA ILE A 1130 41.99 -68.27 -11.63
C ILE A 1130 42.83 -68.39 -12.91
N ALA A 1131 44.07 -67.90 -12.86
CA ALA A 1131 45.00 -68.03 -13.97
C ALA A 1131 45.44 -69.50 -14.14
N GLY A 1132 45.77 -69.90 -15.37
CA GLY A 1132 46.14 -71.28 -15.71
C GLY A 1132 47.38 -71.85 -14.99
N ASP A 1133 48.16 -71.01 -14.32
CA ASP A 1133 49.38 -71.35 -13.57
C ASP A 1133 49.23 -71.18 -12.04
N GLN A 1134 48.10 -70.69 -11.54
CA GLN A 1134 47.82 -70.53 -10.11
C GLN A 1134 47.16 -71.78 -9.53
N THR A 1135 47.88 -72.52 -8.67
CA THR A 1135 47.33 -73.68 -7.93
C THR A 1135 47.17 -73.44 -6.42
N GLU A 1136 47.76 -72.39 -5.85
CA GLU A 1136 47.70 -72.08 -4.42
C GLU A 1136 47.66 -70.54 -4.22
N GLY A 1137 46.56 -69.99 -3.70
CA GLY A 1137 46.46 -68.55 -3.43
C GLY A 1137 45.11 -68.07 -2.90
N ASN A 1138 44.00 -68.58 -3.45
CA ASN A 1138 42.65 -68.19 -3.02
C ASN A 1138 42.09 -69.22 -2.01
N VAL A 1139 41.68 -68.75 -0.83
CA VAL A 1139 41.35 -69.59 0.35
C VAL A 1139 39.85 -69.58 0.69
N GLY A 1140 38.99 -69.28 -0.29
CA GLY A 1140 37.55 -69.07 -0.09
C GLY A 1140 36.63 -70.20 -0.54
N ILE A 1141 35.34 -70.04 -0.26
CA ILE A 1141 34.27 -70.94 -0.69
C ILE A 1141 33.92 -70.75 -2.19
N GLY A 1142 33.58 -71.83 -2.90
CA GLY A 1142 33.09 -71.82 -4.30
C GLY A 1142 34.01 -72.51 -5.31
N ILE A 1143 33.63 -72.46 -6.59
CA ILE A 1143 34.25 -73.27 -7.65
C ILE A 1143 35.23 -72.41 -8.49
N PRO A 1144 36.55 -72.72 -8.46
CA PRO A 1144 37.51 -72.05 -9.33
C PRO A 1144 37.28 -72.44 -10.80
N LEU A 1145 37.28 -71.44 -11.67
CA LEU A 1145 37.29 -71.60 -13.11
C LEU A 1145 38.65 -71.16 -13.66
N MET A 1146 39.41 -72.13 -14.14
CA MET A 1146 40.70 -71.91 -14.79
C MET A 1146 40.48 -71.24 -16.15
N VAL A 1147 41.11 -70.09 -16.36
CA VAL A 1147 41.02 -69.33 -17.61
C VAL A 1147 42.13 -69.75 -18.57
N GLU A 1148 41.73 -70.16 -19.77
CA GLU A 1148 42.62 -70.55 -20.86
C GLU A 1148 42.30 -69.74 -22.12
N LYS A 1149 43.35 -69.41 -22.88
CA LYS A 1149 43.18 -68.72 -24.16
C LYS A 1149 42.66 -69.69 -25.23
N GLN A 1150 41.54 -69.35 -25.87
CA GLN A 1150 40.91 -70.12 -26.95
C GLN A 1150 41.13 -69.44 -28.30
N GLY A 1151 42.18 -69.84 -29.02
CA GLY A 1151 42.55 -69.24 -30.31
C GLY A 1151 43.21 -67.85 -30.17
N THR A 1152 42.99 -66.94 -31.13
CA THR A 1152 43.64 -65.61 -31.12
C THR A 1152 42.83 -64.51 -30.43
N GLN A 1153 41.52 -64.67 -30.27
CA GLN A 1153 40.60 -63.59 -29.86
C GLN A 1153 39.75 -63.85 -28.61
N TYR A 1154 39.66 -65.11 -28.14
CA TYR A 1154 38.73 -65.47 -27.07
C TYR A 1154 39.43 -66.23 -25.93
N TYR A 1155 38.77 -66.24 -24.78
CA TYR A 1155 39.16 -66.98 -23.59
C TYR A 1155 38.00 -67.88 -23.15
N ARG A 1156 38.35 -68.99 -22.51
CA ARG A 1156 37.43 -69.97 -21.94
C ARG A 1156 37.78 -70.17 -20.48
N ALA A 1157 36.78 -70.22 -19.61
CA ALA A 1157 36.94 -70.55 -18.20
C ALA A 1157 36.34 -71.93 -17.92
N SER A 1158 37.06 -72.83 -17.23
CA SER A 1158 36.52 -74.16 -16.90
C SER A 1158 36.92 -74.66 -15.51
N GLY A 1159 36.02 -75.41 -14.87
CA GLY A 1159 36.19 -75.97 -13.52
C GLY A 1159 35.39 -77.25 -13.32
N THR A 1160 35.40 -77.80 -12.11
CA THR A 1160 34.66 -79.03 -11.77
C THR A 1160 33.74 -78.79 -10.57
N GLU A 1161 32.45 -79.11 -10.73
CA GLU A 1161 31.42 -79.02 -9.70
C GLU A 1161 30.79 -80.40 -9.53
N GLU A 1162 30.84 -80.98 -8.33
CA GLU A 1162 30.30 -82.33 -8.05
C GLU A 1162 30.74 -83.41 -9.06
N GLY A 1163 31.99 -83.32 -9.55
CA GLY A 1163 32.54 -84.24 -10.55
C GLY A 1163 32.09 -83.99 -12.00
N LYS A 1164 31.29 -82.96 -12.26
CA LYS A 1164 30.90 -82.52 -13.61
C LYS A 1164 31.73 -81.31 -14.05
N LYS A 1165 32.18 -81.32 -15.30
CA LYS A 1165 32.91 -80.20 -15.89
C LYS A 1165 31.95 -79.03 -16.17
N VAL A 1166 32.28 -77.86 -15.65
CA VAL A 1166 31.63 -76.57 -15.98
C VAL A 1166 32.55 -75.83 -16.96
N THR A 1167 31.99 -75.22 -17.99
CA THR A 1167 32.77 -74.45 -18.99
C THR A 1167 31.96 -73.26 -19.45
N ILE A 1168 32.58 -72.09 -19.44
CA ILE A 1168 32.03 -70.84 -19.95
C ILE A 1168 32.98 -70.35 -21.05
N SER A 1169 32.48 -70.23 -22.28
CA SER A 1169 33.31 -69.83 -23.43
C SER A 1169 33.01 -68.39 -23.89
N ASN A 1170 33.79 -67.90 -24.86
CA ASN A 1170 33.57 -66.62 -25.57
C ASN A 1170 33.90 -65.33 -24.79
N PHE A 1171 34.72 -65.39 -23.74
CA PHE A 1171 35.24 -64.16 -23.13
C PHE A 1171 36.16 -63.42 -24.10
N THR A 1172 35.96 -62.11 -24.31
CA THR A 1172 36.80 -61.29 -25.22
C THR A 1172 38.00 -60.66 -24.54
N VAL A 1173 38.08 -60.76 -23.22
CA VAL A 1173 39.21 -60.36 -22.37
C VAL A 1173 39.46 -61.47 -21.36
N ASP A 1174 40.68 -61.54 -20.83
CA ASP A 1174 41.01 -62.46 -19.75
C ASP A 1174 40.41 -61.94 -18.43
N PRO A 1175 39.41 -62.61 -17.82
CA PRO A 1175 38.80 -62.14 -16.58
C PRO A 1175 39.79 -62.04 -15.41
N THR A 1176 40.88 -62.82 -15.42
CA THR A 1176 41.90 -62.82 -14.35
C THR A 1176 42.78 -61.57 -14.37
N LEU A 1177 42.77 -60.82 -15.48
CA LEU A 1177 43.51 -59.57 -15.61
C LEU A 1177 42.68 -58.34 -15.22
N LEU A 1178 41.47 -58.52 -14.69
CA LEU A 1178 40.66 -57.43 -14.19
C LEU A 1178 41.41 -56.73 -13.03
N SER A 1179 41.61 -55.42 -13.16
CA SER A 1179 42.26 -54.58 -12.16
C SER A 1179 41.56 -53.24 -12.07
N GLU A 1180 41.80 -52.48 -11.00
CA GLU A 1180 41.26 -51.13 -10.83
C GLU A 1180 41.52 -50.25 -12.06
N ALA A 1181 42.73 -50.33 -12.64
CA ALA A 1181 43.15 -49.50 -13.78
C ALA A 1181 42.41 -49.81 -15.09
N ASN A 1182 41.91 -51.03 -15.29
CA ASN A 1182 41.23 -51.45 -16.52
C ASN A 1182 39.74 -51.79 -16.32
N LEU A 1183 39.21 -51.62 -15.11
CA LEU A 1183 37.85 -51.99 -14.72
C LEU A 1183 36.78 -51.47 -15.69
N LYS A 1184 36.89 -50.20 -16.11
CA LYS A 1184 35.93 -49.56 -17.01
C LYS A 1184 35.86 -50.24 -18.39
N ASP A 1185 36.98 -50.74 -18.90
CA ASP A 1185 37.06 -51.43 -20.21
C ASP A 1185 36.68 -52.92 -20.10
N PHE A 1186 37.06 -53.57 -19.00
CA PHE A 1186 36.85 -55.00 -18.82
C PHE A 1186 35.43 -55.34 -18.37
N TYR A 1187 34.83 -54.53 -17.49
CA TYR A 1187 33.52 -54.78 -16.88
C TYR A 1187 32.46 -55.18 -17.92
N ALA A 1188 32.22 -54.35 -18.94
CA ALA A 1188 31.16 -54.60 -19.93
C ALA A 1188 31.42 -55.85 -20.79
N LYS A 1189 32.70 -56.21 -21.01
CA LYS A 1189 33.11 -57.35 -21.83
C LYS A 1189 32.91 -58.67 -21.07
N ILE A 1190 33.28 -58.70 -19.79
CA ILE A 1190 33.11 -59.88 -18.93
C ILE A 1190 31.61 -60.07 -18.63
N GLU A 1191 30.93 -59.00 -18.25
CA GLU A 1191 29.51 -59.00 -17.89
C GLU A 1191 28.61 -59.51 -19.03
N ARG A 1192 28.90 -59.14 -20.28
CA ARG A 1192 28.21 -59.67 -21.46
C ARG A 1192 28.32 -61.20 -21.56
N THR A 1193 29.50 -61.74 -21.25
CA THR A 1193 29.77 -63.19 -21.36
C THR A 1193 29.06 -63.96 -20.26
N ILE A 1194 29.12 -63.47 -19.02
CA ILE A 1194 28.43 -64.05 -17.86
C ILE A 1194 26.90 -64.03 -18.04
N ASN A 1195 26.34 -62.94 -18.56
CA ASN A 1195 24.91 -62.91 -18.91
C ASN A 1195 24.55 -63.93 -19.99
N GLY A 1196 25.44 -64.17 -20.96
CA GLY A 1196 25.27 -65.24 -21.94
C GLY A 1196 25.21 -66.63 -21.28
N TYR A 1197 26.02 -66.88 -20.25
CA TYR A 1197 25.97 -68.13 -19.47
C TYR A 1197 24.61 -68.31 -18.77
N TYR A 1198 24.09 -67.27 -18.10
CA TYR A 1198 22.76 -67.35 -17.46
C TYR A 1198 21.63 -67.62 -18.47
N ASN A 1199 21.78 -67.11 -19.70
CA ASN A 1199 20.82 -67.31 -20.78
C ASN A 1199 21.02 -68.62 -21.57
N GLY A 1200 21.98 -69.46 -21.18
CA GLY A 1200 22.28 -70.73 -21.87
C GLY A 1200 22.97 -70.58 -23.22
N LEU A 1201 23.58 -69.43 -23.49
CA LEU A 1201 24.26 -69.09 -24.75
C LEU A 1201 25.78 -69.39 -24.73
N ASN A 1202 26.41 -69.48 -23.55
CA ASN A 1202 27.87 -69.58 -23.39
C ASN A 1202 28.34 -70.70 -22.46
#